data_AF-A0A1M7LH62-F1
#
_entry.id   AF-A0A1M7LH62-F1
#
_cell.length_a   1.000
_cell.length_b   1.000
_cell.length_c   1.000
_cell.angle_alpha   90.00
_cell.angle_beta   90.00
_cell.angle_gamma   90.00
#
_symmetry.space_group_name_H-M   'P 1'
#
loop_
_entity.id
_entity.type
_entity.pdbx_description
1 polymer ?
#
loop_
_entity_poly.entity_id
_entity_poly.type
_entity_poly.pdbx_seq_one_letter_code
_entity_poly.pdbx_strand_id
1 'polypeptide(L)'
;MIRSKNWFKEIFSLAAVFGTAYMVGCADDTANATINNPGFQPGSQCLTPGACNDTIIKSNPDGTKDTLVTPLNPSYDTMRVVVGHDTIIKIDTVYLPQDTSLIWIGQSALRITEITPLNLDFLDENGDDPSWVELYNASDKDVNLSGYTLVESRKNPRKFVFGDDIIKPKGFKVVFCDKKNISAVVSADNGDRHTRPHTDWKLDKNGGTLYLIDRYNGIRDSVDYPELNAGYSWGITDGGYWKYFEKPTPEKPNTGVKSYDETTPPADMSGLKAGFYSDAIKLNPPALPEGVKLRCTTDGSVPNENSPEFNSPKSIDHSVAFRCATFKSGALSSKVTTRTFFIDEDVVKMPIVAISVDSSFFREHYIKTSCEAPKNCKDSAGLYADVELPIHVEYFEKGSSTKDGATWEKDAGISLMGGYSRLNDKKSVSIRLREIYEEGSINYPLFETRKGVNDKYKSFNLRNNGNRYVSDYIEDAMGGAILEGTSVDYQRSRQVVVFYNGKYYGIHDMRERFNKHYVETNYKIDANTVNFIKHLGKEVEASNGTTDAYMQMLSFVAQNDFSGENNANYATVKTMLDVGNLAEYMAAEIYMHNGDWPNNNVRAWSAPGYPWKFMVYDLDHGFDWMWGVNNGEFDQSNNMFAWIKKGGGNKPCKDEGCFANLYNQLIKNPEFKRMFINRSAVMFTSYTNGKNVEKVVDAMVATIDNNEMTRDLEKFKQDQKWYKNSCGDGFSRTGSCLKSWAASRDSKVIQEYEEEFGLSGTASVTIGATGKGTVLMEGAALPNGATTYKGKFFVGNPILLTATPSAGATFTGWSDGVAENPRLVEPKEGATFTATFSD
;
A
#
# COMPACT_ATOMS: atom_id res chain seq x y z
N MET A 1 21.31 50.57 -28.43
CA MET A 1 20.98 51.82 -27.68
C MET A 1 21.17 51.51 -26.20
N ILE A 2 22.39 51.60 -25.65
CA ILE A 2 23.02 52.76 -24.96
C ILE A 2 22.15 53.42 -23.88
N ARG A 3 22.51 53.18 -22.60
CA ARG A 3 22.77 54.11 -21.46
C ARG A 3 22.53 53.37 -20.14
N SER A 4 23.52 52.78 -19.47
CA SER A 4 24.60 53.36 -18.62
C SER A 4 24.12 54.06 -17.34
N LYS A 5 24.59 53.59 -16.17
CA LYS A 5 25.51 54.37 -15.32
C LYS A 5 26.19 53.49 -14.27
N ASN A 6 27.35 53.96 -13.86
CA ASN A 6 28.53 53.25 -13.36
C ASN A 6 29.13 54.08 -12.20
N TRP A 7 29.98 53.47 -11.36
CA TRP A 7 31.03 54.03 -10.45
C TRP A 7 30.66 54.22 -8.97
N PHE A 8 31.54 53.97 -7.97
CA PHE A 8 32.98 54.25 -7.85
C PHE A 8 33.75 53.27 -6.91
N LYS A 9 35.07 53.12 -7.15
CA LYS A 9 36.13 52.54 -6.28
C LYS A 9 36.94 53.67 -5.64
N GLU A 10 37.40 53.53 -4.39
CA GLU A 10 38.63 54.20 -3.92
C GLU A 10 39.53 53.27 -3.10
N ILE A 11 40.83 53.57 -3.16
CA ILE A 11 42.03 52.83 -2.74
C ILE A 11 42.68 53.58 -1.57
N PHE A 12 43.25 52.86 -0.60
CA PHE A 12 44.45 53.32 0.13
C PHE A 12 45.44 52.15 0.38
N SER A 13 46.69 52.42 0.00
CA SER A 13 47.98 51.73 0.19
C SER A 13 48.57 52.01 1.61
N LEU A 14 49.63 51.42 2.20
CA LEU A 14 50.68 50.44 1.88
C LEU A 14 51.43 50.06 3.20
N ALA A 15 52.25 48.99 3.12
CA ALA A 15 53.48 48.64 3.88
C ALA A 15 53.35 47.77 5.15
N ALA A 16 54.18 46.74 5.41
CA ALA A 16 55.16 45.89 4.69
C ALA A 16 55.52 44.73 5.69
N VAL A 17 55.90 43.50 5.31
CA VAL A 17 57.30 42.98 5.28
C VAL A 17 57.28 41.45 5.01
N PHE A 18 57.96 41.05 3.92
CA PHE A 18 58.70 39.81 3.54
C PHE A 18 58.13 38.39 3.83
N GLY A 19 58.29 37.37 2.96
CA GLY A 19 59.15 37.22 1.79
C GLY A 19 58.88 35.93 0.99
N THR A 20 59.48 35.89 -0.20
CA THR A 20 59.53 34.84 -1.23
C THR A 20 60.14 33.51 -0.77
N ALA A 21 59.71 32.40 -1.37
CA ALA A 21 60.54 31.19 -1.47
C ALA A 21 60.38 30.49 -2.84
N TYR A 22 61.55 30.17 -3.40
CA TYR A 22 61.84 29.52 -4.68
C TYR A 22 61.57 28.00 -4.65
N MET A 23 61.36 27.41 -5.83
CA MET A 23 61.65 25.99 -6.08
C MET A 23 63.17 25.74 -6.05
N VAL A 24 63.59 24.66 -5.38
CA VAL A 24 64.84 23.92 -5.67
C VAL A 24 64.59 22.44 -5.37
N GLY A 25 64.92 21.55 -6.30
CA GLY A 25 64.95 20.10 -6.11
C GLY A 25 66.36 19.54 -5.94
N CYS A 26 66.46 18.30 -5.46
CA CYS A 26 67.54 17.29 -5.62
C CYS A 26 66.88 15.93 -5.23
N ALA A 27 66.73 14.91 -6.09
CA ALA A 27 67.71 14.00 -6.71
C ALA A 27 68.10 12.79 -5.83
N ASP A 28 67.53 11.64 -6.20
CA ASP A 28 67.95 10.22 -6.25
C ASP A 28 68.62 9.42 -5.11
N ASP A 29 68.11 8.17 -5.04
CA ASP A 29 68.72 6.84 -4.87
C ASP A 29 69.61 6.50 -3.64
N THR A 30 69.25 5.42 -2.93
CA THR A 30 69.87 4.07 -3.04
C THR A 30 69.60 3.13 -1.83
N ALA A 31 69.35 1.86 -2.17
CA ALA A 31 69.86 0.61 -1.56
C ALA A 31 69.50 0.14 -0.11
N ASN A 32 68.85 -1.04 -0.08
CA ASN A 32 69.16 -2.28 0.67
C ASN A 32 69.99 -2.22 1.98
N ALA A 33 69.49 -2.89 3.04
CA ALA A 33 70.22 -3.95 3.78
C ALA A 33 69.46 -4.51 5.04
N THR A 34 69.09 -5.78 4.96
CA THR A 34 69.28 -6.91 5.91
C THR A 34 69.13 -6.80 7.46
N ILE A 35 68.16 -7.60 7.97
CA ILE A 35 68.18 -8.66 9.04
C ILE A 35 68.89 -8.41 10.40
N ASN A 36 68.14 -8.63 11.52
CA ASN A 36 68.34 -9.67 12.57
C ASN A 36 68.03 -9.23 14.03
N ASN A 37 66.87 -9.70 14.54
CA ASN A 37 66.68 -10.48 15.79
C ASN A 37 67.04 -9.82 17.17
N PRO A 38 66.80 -10.49 18.32
CA PRO A 38 65.55 -10.88 18.98
C PRO A 38 65.40 -10.22 20.37
N GLY A 39 64.17 -10.02 20.85
CA GLY A 39 63.95 -9.90 22.29
C GLY A 39 62.83 -8.97 22.70
N PHE A 40 61.59 -9.47 22.70
CA PHE A 40 60.58 -9.03 23.67
C PHE A 40 59.42 -10.04 23.69
N GLN A 41 59.23 -10.71 24.82
CA GLN A 41 58.08 -11.56 25.19
C GLN A 41 58.00 -11.49 26.74
N PRO A 42 56.82 -11.66 27.34
CA PRO A 42 55.84 -10.61 27.57
C PRO A 42 55.56 -10.41 29.08
N GLY A 43 55.03 -9.25 29.47
CA GLY A 43 54.40 -9.14 30.78
C GLY A 43 54.34 -7.72 31.34
N SER A 44 53.17 -7.09 31.22
CA SER A 44 52.45 -6.57 32.38
C SER A 44 51.14 -5.90 31.94
N GLN A 45 50.05 -6.58 32.26
CA GLN A 45 48.78 -6.03 32.75
C GLN A 45 47.95 -5.15 31.81
N CYS A 46 46.87 -5.76 31.30
CA CYS A 46 45.62 -5.07 31.00
C CYS A 46 45.15 -4.29 32.24
N LEU A 47 44.99 -2.97 32.10
CA LEU A 47 44.03 -2.20 32.88
C LEU A 47 42.90 -1.81 31.92
N THR A 48 41.68 -2.07 32.39
CA THR A 48 40.39 -1.93 31.73
C THR A 48 40.11 -0.55 31.11
N PRO A 49 39.32 -0.48 30.02
CA PRO A 49 38.88 0.78 29.42
C PRO A 49 37.80 1.43 30.27
N GLY A 50 38.09 2.62 30.81
CA GLY A 50 37.09 3.40 31.53
C GLY A 50 37.71 4.34 32.55
N ALA A 51 38.31 5.43 32.07
CA ALA A 51 38.42 6.74 32.73
C ALA A 51 39.61 7.53 32.13
N CYS A 52 39.43 8.12 30.96
CA CYS A 52 40.20 9.30 30.56
C CYS A 52 39.24 10.48 30.54
N ASN A 53 39.12 11.16 31.68
CA ASN A 53 38.66 12.54 31.71
C ASN A 53 39.90 13.43 31.56
N ASP A 54 39.98 14.13 30.44
CA ASP A 54 41.05 15.07 30.13
C ASP A 54 41.11 16.19 31.18
N THR A 55 42.14 16.16 32.03
CA THR A 55 42.41 17.22 33.01
C THR A 55 43.78 17.83 32.72
N ILE A 56 43.83 19.12 32.37
CA ILE A 56 45.10 19.85 32.26
C ILE A 56 45.47 20.39 33.65
N ILE A 57 46.59 19.92 34.20
CA ILE A 57 47.19 20.47 35.42
C ILE A 57 48.11 21.62 35.01
N LYS A 58 47.83 22.84 35.45
CA LYS A 58 48.79 23.95 35.39
C LYS A 58 49.62 23.97 36.67
N SER A 59 50.94 23.92 36.55
CA SER A 59 51.86 24.21 37.66
C SER A 59 52.12 25.70 37.75
N ASN A 60 51.94 26.28 38.94
CA ASN A 60 52.42 27.63 39.22
C ASN A 60 53.94 27.60 39.49
N PRO A 61 54.69 28.69 39.24
CA PRO A 61 56.14 28.74 39.44
C PRO A 61 56.61 28.51 40.89
N ASP A 62 55.71 28.51 41.87
CA ASP A 62 55.96 28.26 43.28
C ASP A 62 55.69 26.80 43.73
N GLY A 63 55.32 25.92 42.79
CA GLY A 63 55.14 24.49 43.03
C GLY A 63 53.77 24.08 43.59
N THR A 64 52.82 25.01 43.72
CA THR A 64 51.44 24.65 44.09
C THR A 64 50.61 24.28 42.85
N LYS A 65 49.76 23.24 42.99
CA LYS A 65 48.85 22.74 41.95
C LYS A 65 47.42 23.10 42.34
N ASP A 66 46.79 24.02 41.61
CA ASP A 66 45.34 24.25 41.71
C ASP A 66 44.62 23.57 40.54
N THR A 67 43.59 22.80 40.87
CA THR A 67 42.72 22.13 39.90
C THR A 67 41.64 23.12 39.45
N LEU A 68 41.83 23.78 38.31
CA LEU A 68 40.76 24.55 37.67
C LEU A 68 40.05 23.65 36.66
N VAL A 69 38.79 23.31 36.94
CA VAL A 69 37.91 22.63 35.96
C VAL A 69 37.20 23.71 35.14
N THR A 70 37.70 23.97 33.94
CA THR A 70 36.97 24.75 32.94
C THR A 70 36.32 23.78 31.94
N PRO A 71 35.01 23.88 31.65
CA PRO A 71 34.40 23.07 30.59
C PRO A 71 35.04 23.40 29.25
N LEU A 72 35.55 22.39 28.55
CA LEU A 72 35.91 22.53 27.13
C LEU A 72 34.64 22.79 26.33
N ASN A 73 34.66 23.87 25.56
CA ASN A 73 33.61 24.26 24.62
C ASN A 73 33.45 23.14 23.55
N PRO A 74 32.24 22.62 23.27
CA PRO A 74 32.02 21.43 22.44
C PRO A 74 32.19 21.67 20.92
N SER A 75 33.08 22.58 20.50
CA SER A 75 33.20 23.01 19.09
C SER A 75 34.35 22.36 18.31
N TYR A 76 34.93 21.26 18.78
CA TYR A 76 35.97 20.55 18.04
C TYR A 76 35.71 19.04 18.04
N ASP A 77 35.34 18.51 16.87
CA ASP A 77 35.36 17.09 16.53
C ASP A 77 35.64 17.04 15.01
N THR A 78 36.67 16.39 14.45
CA THR A 78 37.41 15.19 14.82
C THR A 78 38.82 15.27 14.23
N MET A 79 39.87 14.92 14.97
CA MET A 79 41.16 14.55 14.37
C MET A 79 41.10 13.07 13.99
N ARG A 80 41.14 12.73 12.70
CA ARG A 80 41.50 11.36 12.28
C ARG A 80 43.02 11.26 12.18
N VAL A 81 43.62 10.57 13.13
CA VAL A 81 45.01 10.10 13.01
C VAL A 81 44.98 8.83 12.15
N VAL A 82 45.51 8.91 10.94
CA VAL A 82 45.82 7.71 10.14
C VAL A 82 47.26 7.32 10.47
N VAL A 83 47.43 6.24 11.23
CA VAL A 83 48.76 5.68 11.50
C VAL A 83 49.14 4.79 10.33
N GLY A 84 49.88 5.34 9.37
CA GLY A 84 50.70 4.56 8.45
C GLY A 84 52.05 4.28 9.12
N HIS A 85 52.46 3.01 9.16
CA HIS A 85 53.82 2.66 9.55
C HIS A 85 54.80 3.33 8.57
N ASP A 86 55.81 4.00 9.14
CA ASP A 86 56.91 4.73 8.50
C ASP A 86 56.66 6.22 8.11
N THR A 87 56.77 7.05 9.15
CA THR A 87 57.37 8.40 9.22
C THR A 87 57.44 9.27 7.96
N ILE A 88 56.32 9.86 7.51
CA ILE A 88 56.19 11.29 7.14
C ILE A 88 54.75 11.74 7.44
N ILE A 89 54.56 12.61 8.44
CA ILE A 89 53.26 13.24 8.71
C ILE A 89 53.08 14.40 7.72
N LYS A 90 52.31 14.20 6.64
CA LYS A 90 51.78 15.32 5.85
C LYS A 90 50.49 15.80 6.49
N ILE A 91 50.57 16.85 7.31
CA ILE A 91 49.38 17.54 7.82
C ILE A 91 48.88 18.48 6.72
N ASP A 92 47.98 18.00 5.84
CA ASP A 92 47.18 18.91 5.02
C ASP A 92 46.16 19.60 5.94
N THR A 93 46.61 20.68 6.60
CA THR A 93 45.73 21.53 7.41
C THR A 93 44.94 22.41 6.46
N VAL A 94 43.75 21.95 6.03
CA VAL A 94 42.79 22.84 5.39
C VAL A 94 42.16 23.69 6.49
N TYR A 95 42.58 24.96 6.56
CA TYR A 95 41.91 25.98 7.36
C TYR A 95 40.51 26.21 6.78
N LEU A 96 39.48 25.78 7.50
CA LEU A 96 38.09 26.15 7.20
C LEU A 96 37.72 27.30 8.15
N PRO A 97 37.64 28.55 7.66
CA PRO A 97 37.06 29.61 8.47
C PRO A 97 35.63 29.24 8.83
N GLN A 98 35.18 29.71 9.99
CA GLN A 98 33.82 29.59 10.52
C GLN A 98 32.81 30.43 9.72
N ASP A 99 33.00 30.57 8.41
CA ASP A 99 31.96 31.00 7.49
C ASP A 99 31.27 29.74 6.97
N THR A 100 30.21 29.35 7.66
CA THR A 100 29.35 28.21 7.32
C THR A 100 28.47 28.45 6.08
N SER A 101 28.71 29.51 5.31
CA SER A 101 27.97 29.79 4.09
C SER A 101 28.35 28.83 2.96
N LEU A 102 27.34 28.43 2.20
CA LEU A 102 27.56 27.62 1.00
C LEU A 102 28.30 28.44 -0.05
N ILE A 103 29.43 27.91 -0.51
CA ILE A 103 30.24 28.52 -1.57
C ILE A 103 30.16 27.68 -2.83
N TRP A 104 29.89 28.31 -3.98
CA TRP A 104 29.96 27.63 -5.26
C TRP A 104 31.42 27.35 -5.61
N ILE A 105 31.78 26.07 -5.72
CA ILE A 105 33.11 25.64 -6.15
C ILE A 105 33.06 25.18 -7.61
N GLY A 106 32.03 24.41 -7.99
CA GLY A 106 31.90 23.84 -9.34
C GLY A 106 33.06 22.91 -9.74
N GLN A 107 33.21 22.72 -11.06
CA GLN A 107 34.26 21.89 -11.70
C GLN A 107 34.46 20.50 -11.07
N SER A 108 33.39 19.93 -10.55
CA SER A 108 33.43 18.64 -9.90
C SER A 108 33.61 17.51 -10.93
N ALA A 109 34.45 16.54 -10.57
CA ALA A 109 34.48 15.26 -11.27
C ALA A 109 33.26 14.40 -10.91
N LEU A 110 32.65 14.62 -9.73
CA LEU A 110 31.38 14.01 -9.35
C LEU A 110 30.22 14.92 -9.79
N ARG A 111 29.35 14.43 -10.67
CA ARG A 111 28.30 15.25 -11.29
C ARG A 111 26.93 14.61 -11.17
N ILE A 112 25.89 15.44 -11.14
CA ILE A 112 24.51 14.99 -11.33
C ILE A 112 24.29 14.83 -12.84
N THR A 113 23.82 13.66 -13.29
CA THR A 113 23.74 13.35 -14.74
C THR A 113 22.35 13.03 -15.25
N GLU A 114 21.46 12.57 -14.38
CA GLU A 114 20.09 12.22 -14.75
C GLU A 114 19.15 12.33 -13.54
N ILE A 115 17.92 12.75 -13.77
CA ILE A 115 16.90 12.98 -12.74
C ILE A 115 15.58 12.42 -13.24
N THR A 116 14.94 11.62 -12.39
CA THR A 116 13.64 11.00 -12.66
C THR A 116 12.72 11.18 -11.45
N PRO A 117 11.86 12.23 -11.43
CA PRO A 117 10.89 12.46 -10.36
C PRO A 117 9.79 11.39 -10.29
N LEU A 118 9.47 10.77 -11.44
CA LEU A 118 8.42 9.75 -11.61
C LEU A 118 9.00 8.50 -12.31
N ASN A 119 9.55 7.59 -11.50
CA ASN A 119 10.26 6.38 -11.93
C ASN A 119 9.29 5.23 -12.26
N LEU A 120 9.46 4.53 -13.39
CA LEU A 120 8.53 3.44 -13.77
C LEU A 120 9.10 2.04 -13.55
N ASP A 121 10.41 1.87 -13.70
CA ASP A 121 11.02 0.57 -13.96
C ASP A 121 12.36 0.33 -13.24
N PHE A 122 12.86 1.29 -12.45
CA PHE A 122 14.06 1.12 -11.63
C PHE A 122 13.71 0.90 -10.16
N LEU A 123 13.34 -0.32 -9.80
CA LEU A 123 12.74 -0.64 -8.50
C LEU A 123 13.78 -0.66 -7.36
N ASP A 124 13.33 -0.29 -6.17
CA ASP A 124 14.13 -0.39 -4.95
C ASP A 124 14.14 -1.82 -4.38
N GLU A 125 14.81 -2.01 -3.25
CA GLU A 125 14.96 -3.29 -2.57
C GLU A 125 13.62 -3.94 -2.15
N ASN A 126 12.57 -3.15 -1.98
CA ASN A 126 11.23 -3.60 -1.61
C ASN A 126 10.29 -3.77 -2.82
N GLY A 127 10.77 -3.44 -4.02
CA GLY A 127 9.94 -3.42 -5.24
C GLY A 127 9.09 -2.16 -5.37
N ASP A 128 9.36 -1.13 -4.56
CA ASP A 128 8.77 0.19 -4.75
C ASP A 128 9.53 0.94 -5.87
N ASP A 129 8.96 2.04 -6.34
CA ASP A 129 9.37 2.82 -7.53
C ASP A 129 9.79 4.26 -7.17
N PRO A 130 10.69 4.46 -6.20
CA PRO A 130 11.04 5.79 -5.72
C PRO A 130 11.60 6.66 -6.84
N SER A 131 11.35 7.97 -6.74
CA SER A 131 12.03 8.96 -7.58
C SER A 131 13.53 8.90 -7.34
N TRP A 132 14.36 9.28 -8.31
CA TRP A 132 15.80 9.15 -8.15
C TRP A 132 16.63 10.17 -8.92
N VAL A 133 17.88 10.30 -8.45
CA VAL A 133 18.92 11.15 -9.00
C VAL A 133 20.15 10.30 -9.27
N GLU A 134 20.78 10.47 -10.44
CA GLU A 134 22.01 9.78 -10.78
C GLU A 134 23.23 10.68 -10.59
N LEU A 135 24.27 10.11 -9.98
CA LEU A 135 25.59 10.67 -9.84
C LEU A 135 26.59 9.92 -10.75
N TYR A 136 27.45 10.67 -11.42
CA TYR A 136 28.52 10.13 -12.26
C TYR A 136 29.89 10.59 -11.78
N ASN A 137 30.84 9.66 -11.68
CA ASN A 137 32.24 9.96 -11.41
C ASN A 137 33.04 10.09 -12.71
N ALA A 138 33.23 11.32 -13.17
CA ALA A 138 34.02 11.64 -14.36
C ALA A 138 35.55 11.56 -14.15
N SER A 139 36.05 11.26 -12.95
CA SER A 139 37.50 11.15 -12.70
C SER A 139 38.09 9.80 -13.12
N ASP A 140 39.40 9.65 -12.93
CA ASP A 140 40.17 8.42 -13.08
C ASP A 140 40.41 7.70 -11.73
N LYS A 141 39.78 8.16 -10.64
CA LYS A 141 39.96 7.64 -9.28
C LYS A 141 38.61 7.31 -8.64
N ASP A 142 38.64 6.42 -7.66
CA ASP A 142 37.49 6.17 -6.78
C ASP A 142 37.08 7.47 -6.08
N VAL A 143 35.78 7.78 -6.08
CA VAL A 143 35.21 8.89 -5.31
C VAL A 143 34.37 8.29 -4.19
N ASN A 144 34.74 8.59 -2.95
CA ASN A 144 33.97 8.24 -1.77
C ASN A 144 33.00 9.39 -1.43
N LEU A 145 31.71 9.07 -1.33
CA LEU A 145 30.64 10.01 -1.02
C LEU A 145 30.58 10.39 0.47
N SER A 146 31.37 9.78 1.34
CA SER A 146 31.34 10.04 2.79
C SER A 146 31.42 11.52 3.12
N GLY A 147 30.34 12.02 3.74
CA GLY A 147 30.21 13.41 4.16
C GLY A 147 29.75 14.39 3.06
N TYR A 148 29.58 13.95 1.81
CA TYR A 148 28.81 14.70 0.81
C TYR A 148 27.34 14.75 1.18
N THR A 149 26.62 15.72 0.62
CA THR A 149 25.17 15.86 0.76
C THR A 149 24.51 16.07 -0.59
N LEU A 150 23.29 15.58 -0.71
CA LEU A 150 22.41 15.81 -1.85
C LEU A 150 21.11 16.42 -1.32
N VAL A 151 20.80 17.63 -1.73
CA VAL A 151 19.67 18.40 -1.17
C VAL A 151 18.89 19.15 -2.25
N GLU A 152 17.59 19.29 -2.03
CA GLU A 152 16.63 20.04 -2.84
C GLU A 152 16.57 21.53 -2.46
N SER A 153 17.27 21.94 -1.40
CA SER A 153 17.28 23.32 -0.93
C SER A 153 18.55 23.70 -0.18
N ARG A 154 19.04 24.91 -0.44
CA ARG A 154 20.17 25.52 0.29
C ARG A 154 19.84 25.90 1.74
N LYS A 155 18.58 25.87 2.15
CA LYS A 155 18.17 26.22 3.54
C LYS A 155 18.69 25.21 4.56
N ASN A 156 18.73 23.93 4.18
CA ASN A 156 19.18 22.82 5.01
C ASN A 156 20.26 22.01 4.26
N PRO A 157 21.49 22.54 4.10
CA PRO A 157 22.51 21.94 3.23
C PRO A 157 23.02 20.56 3.69
N ARG A 158 22.69 20.18 4.92
CA ARG A 158 23.08 18.91 5.54
C ARG A 158 21.89 17.98 5.78
N LYS A 159 20.77 18.18 5.06
CA LYS A 159 19.52 17.43 5.23
C LYS A 159 19.73 15.92 5.00
N PHE A 160 20.19 15.53 3.82
CA PHE A 160 20.67 14.17 3.55
C PHE A 160 22.19 14.14 3.46
N VAL A 161 22.84 13.26 4.22
CA VAL A 161 24.30 13.09 4.22
C VAL A 161 24.63 11.66 3.82
N PHE A 162 25.47 11.50 2.80
CA PHE A 162 25.93 10.19 2.38
C PHE A 162 26.84 9.53 3.42
N GLY A 163 26.68 8.22 3.56
CA GLY A 163 27.58 7.33 4.30
C GLY A 163 28.81 6.96 3.47
N ASP A 164 29.48 5.88 3.87
CA ASP A 164 30.63 5.35 3.15
C ASP A 164 30.17 4.58 1.90
N ASP A 165 30.24 5.23 0.73
CA ASP A 165 29.83 4.66 -0.55
C ASP A 165 30.78 5.15 -1.64
N ILE A 166 31.26 4.22 -2.47
CA ILE A 166 32.32 4.48 -3.45
C ILE A 166 31.76 4.37 -4.85
N ILE A 167 31.92 5.45 -5.64
CA ILE A 167 31.70 5.43 -7.08
C ILE A 167 33.04 5.23 -7.77
N LYS A 168 33.17 4.12 -8.51
CA LYS A 168 34.38 3.80 -9.29
C LYS A 168 34.62 4.83 -10.41
N PRO A 169 35.86 4.96 -10.91
CA PRO A 169 36.18 5.80 -12.06
C PRO A 169 35.22 5.51 -13.22
N LYS A 170 34.65 6.55 -13.81
CA LYS A 170 33.67 6.45 -14.91
C LYS A 170 32.42 5.63 -14.53
N GLY A 171 32.16 5.42 -13.24
CA GLY A 171 30.99 4.75 -12.72
C GLY A 171 29.83 5.71 -12.48
N PHE A 172 28.63 5.14 -12.49
CA PHE A 172 27.38 5.80 -12.16
C PHE A 172 26.84 5.25 -10.84
N LYS A 173 25.98 6.03 -10.18
CA LYS A 173 25.29 5.62 -8.97
C LYS A 173 23.95 6.31 -8.89
N VAL A 174 22.88 5.53 -8.83
CA VAL A 174 21.54 6.04 -8.52
C VAL A 174 21.41 6.28 -7.01
N VAL A 175 20.67 7.33 -6.66
CA VAL A 175 20.25 7.69 -5.30
C VAL A 175 18.72 7.82 -5.29
N PHE A 176 18.05 6.97 -4.52
CA PHE A 176 16.61 7.02 -4.36
C PHE A 176 16.20 8.20 -3.48
N CYS A 177 15.06 8.81 -3.80
CA CYS A 177 14.51 9.98 -3.16
C CYS A 177 13.08 9.68 -2.73
N ASP A 178 12.90 9.13 -1.51
CA ASP A 178 11.64 8.58 -1.02
C ASP A 178 11.39 8.75 0.48
N LYS A 179 12.20 9.58 1.15
CA LYS A 179 12.13 9.89 2.59
C LYS A 179 12.56 8.75 3.54
N LYS A 180 13.18 7.66 3.05
CA LYS A 180 13.65 6.58 3.95
C LYS A 180 14.93 6.91 4.71
N ASN A 181 15.73 7.89 4.26
CA ASN A 181 16.97 8.34 4.91
C ASN A 181 18.01 7.22 5.16
N ILE A 182 18.34 6.46 4.11
CA ILE A 182 19.34 5.38 4.15
C ILE A 182 20.64 5.91 3.54
N SER A 183 21.65 6.16 4.37
CA SER A 183 22.90 6.80 3.94
C SER A 183 23.98 5.83 3.44
N ALA A 184 23.90 4.54 3.80
CA ALA A 184 24.87 3.51 3.39
C ALA A 184 24.14 2.22 2.99
N VAL A 185 24.61 1.60 1.91
CA VAL A 185 24.05 0.37 1.35
C VAL A 185 24.76 -0.85 1.94
N VAL A 186 23.99 -1.81 2.47
CA VAL A 186 24.52 -3.03 3.11
C VAL A 186 24.15 -4.34 2.39
N SER A 187 23.33 -4.28 1.34
CA SER A 187 22.90 -5.44 0.54
C SER A 187 23.18 -5.26 -0.95
N ALA A 188 23.31 -6.37 -1.66
CA ALA A 188 23.46 -6.42 -3.11
C ALA A 188 22.09 -6.42 -3.81
N ASP A 189 22.07 -6.09 -5.10
CA ASP A 189 20.88 -6.16 -5.95
C ASP A 189 20.32 -7.59 -6.04
N ASN A 190 19.00 -7.73 -6.17
CA ASN A 190 18.29 -9.00 -6.28
C ASN A 190 17.29 -8.96 -7.44
N GLY A 191 17.70 -9.48 -8.61
CA GLY A 191 16.88 -9.43 -9.82
C GLY A 191 16.76 -8.00 -10.35
N ASP A 192 15.53 -7.50 -10.45
CA ASP A 192 15.16 -6.14 -10.85
C ASP A 192 15.11 -5.15 -9.67
N ARG A 193 15.44 -5.61 -8.45
CA ARG A 193 15.44 -4.80 -7.23
C ARG A 193 16.84 -4.30 -6.93
N HIS A 194 16.98 -2.99 -6.78
CA HIS A 194 18.25 -2.32 -6.59
C HIS A 194 18.39 -1.80 -5.16
N THR A 195 19.54 -2.06 -4.51
CA THR A 195 19.82 -1.44 -3.20
C THR A 195 20.71 -0.20 -3.40
N ARG A 196 20.18 0.99 -3.13
CA ARG A 196 20.91 2.26 -3.27
C ARG A 196 20.69 3.15 -2.04
N PRO A 197 21.42 4.25 -1.85
CA PRO A 197 21.11 5.20 -0.78
C PRO A 197 19.73 5.84 -1.01
N HIS A 198 19.03 6.17 0.07
CA HIS A 198 17.72 6.81 0.05
C HIS A 198 17.76 8.15 0.79
N THR A 199 17.32 9.22 0.15
CA THR A 199 17.28 10.54 0.81
C THR A 199 16.16 10.63 1.85
N ASP A 200 16.23 11.61 2.75
CA ASP A 200 15.17 11.98 3.69
C ASP A 200 14.15 12.96 3.07
N TRP A 201 14.12 13.04 1.74
CA TRP A 201 13.23 13.87 0.94
C TRP A 201 12.82 13.15 -0.35
N LYS A 202 11.97 13.80 -1.17
CA LYS A 202 11.51 13.29 -2.46
C LYS A 202 11.59 14.40 -3.50
N LEU A 203 11.87 14.05 -4.76
CA LEU A 203 11.80 15.00 -5.89
C LEU A 203 10.37 15.52 -6.10
N ASP A 204 10.23 16.80 -6.41
CA ASP A 204 8.97 17.39 -6.87
C ASP A 204 8.82 17.12 -8.38
N LYS A 205 7.68 16.56 -8.79
CA LYS A 205 7.40 16.29 -10.21
C LYS A 205 7.21 17.55 -11.05
N ASN A 206 6.92 18.70 -10.42
CA ASN A 206 6.72 19.99 -11.08
C ASN A 206 8.04 20.74 -11.34
N GLY A 207 9.19 20.11 -11.06
CA GLY A 207 10.51 20.70 -11.21
C GLY A 207 11.12 21.19 -9.90
N GLY A 208 12.39 21.56 -9.94
CA GLY A 208 13.12 22.00 -8.76
C GLY A 208 14.61 22.21 -9.02
N THR A 209 15.37 22.43 -7.94
CA THR A 209 16.83 22.54 -7.99
C THR A 209 17.45 21.52 -7.05
N LEU A 210 18.49 20.84 -7.52
CA LEU A 210 19.32 19.96 -6.70
C LEU A 210 20.71 20.54 -6.51
N TYR A 211 21.29 20.26 -5.35
CA TYR A 211 22.64 20.66 -4.99
C TYR A 211 23.40 19.45 -4.47
N LEU A 212 24.57 19.19 -5.06
CA LEU A 212 25.57 18.28 -4.55
C LEU A 212 26.64 19.09 -3.82
N ILE A 213 26.75 18.88 -2.50
CA ILE A 213 27.61 19.69 -1.64
C ILE A 213 28.63 18.77 -0.99
N ASP A 214 29.90 19.18 -0.96
CA ASP A 214 30.94 18.41 -0.29
C ASP A 214 30.92 18.58 1.24
N ARG A 215 31.77 17.81 1.92
CA ARG A 215 31.94 17.89 3.38
C ARG A 215 32.46 19.22 3.91
N TYR A 216 32.88 20.13 3.04
CA TYR A 216 33.43 21.44 3.35
C TYR A 216 32.46 22.58 2.99
N ASN A 217 31.17 22.28 2.79
CA ASN A 217 30.11 23.21 2.37
C ASN A 217 30.34 23.86 0.98
N GLY A 218 31.18 23.25 0.16
CA GLY A 218 31.35 23.63 -1.24
C GLY A 218 30.27 22.99 -2.12
N ILE A 219 29.46 23.80 -2.80
CA ILE A 219 28.56 23.32 -3.84
C ILE A 219 29.41 22.88 -5.03
N ARG A 220 29.44 21.57 -5.27
CA ARG A 220 30.24 20.90 -6.29
C ARG A 220 29.50 20.79 -7.61
N ASP A 221 28.20 20.56 -7.54
CA ASP A 221 27.32 20.56 -8.69
C ASP A 221 25.92 21.03 -8.31
N SER A 222 25.19 21.54 -9.29
CA SER A 222 23.78 21.88 -9.13
C SER A 222 23.06 21.81 -10.46
N VAL A 223 21.78 21.46 -10.40
CA VAL A 223 20.94 21.34 -11.58
C VAL A 223 19.54 21.84 -11.27
N ASP A 224 19.04 22.70 -12.14
CA ASP A 224 17.61 22.98 -12.25
C ASP A 224 17.00 21.95 -13.20
N TYR A 225 15.89 21.34 -12.77
CA TYR A 225 15.15 20.38 -13.56
C TYR A 225 13.69 20.82 -13.75
N PRO A 226 13.11 20.60 -14.93
CA PRO A 226 11.75 21.02 -15.25
C PRO A 226 10.70 20.06 -14.69
N GLU A 227 9.42 20.38 -14.91
CA GLU A 227 8.34 19.41 -14.76
C GLU A 227 8.59 18.18 -15.67
N LEU A 228 8.41 16.98 -15.11
CA LEU A 228 8.63 15.72 -15.81
C LEU A 228 7.46 14.78 -15.57
N ASN A 229 6.98 14.17 -16.66
CA ASN A 229 5.97 13.12 -16.59
C ASN A 229 6.59 11.76 -16.28
N ALA A 230 5.72 10.82 -15.93
CA ALA A 230 5.96 9.40 -15.84
C ALA A 230 6.91 8.86 -16.91
N GLY A 231 8.03 8.25 -16.51
CA GLY A 231 8.93 7.58 -17.44
C GLY A 231 9.81 8.49 -18.28
N TYR A 232 9.72 9.81 -18.11
CA TYR A 232 10.65 10.76 -18.70
C TYR A 232 11.74 11.12 -17.69
N SER A 233 12.94 11.39 -18.20
CA SER A 233 14.04 11.90 -17.40
C SER A 233 14.57 13.21 -17.96
N TRP A 234 15.22 13.97 -17.09
CA TRP A 234 16.05 15.10 -17.44
C TRP A 234 17.49 14.67 -17.25
N GLY A 235 18.32 14.76 -18.29
CA GLY A 235 19.68 14.22 -18.24
C GLY A 235 20.67 14.96 -19.14
N ILE A 236 21.96 14.64 -19.00
CA ILE A 236 23.04 15.24 -19.80
C ILE A 236 23.45 14.29 -20.93
N THR A 237 23.53 14.78 -22.19
CA THR A 237 24.17 14.04 -23.30
C THR A 237 25.67 14.33 -23.41
N ASP A 238 26.40 13.50 -24.16
CA ASP A 238 27.78 13.80 -24.58
C ASP A 238 27.85 15.22 -25.19
N GLY A 239 28.62 16.10 -24.56
CA GLY A 239 28.67 17.54 -24.88
C GLY A 239 28.17 18.47 -23.77
N GLY A 240 27.52 17.95 -22.73
CA GLY A 240 27.26 18.67 -21.47
C GLY A 240 25.95 19.47 -21.40
N TYR A 241 25.03 19.30 -22.35
CA TYR A 241 23.73 19.97 -22.33
C TYR A 241 22.64 19.09 -21.71
N TRP A 242 21.82 19.68 -20.86
CA TRP A 242 20.64 19.02 -20.30
C TRP A 242 19.52 18.95 -21.33
N LYS A 243 18.87 17.78 -21.41
CA LYS A 243 17.81 17.46 -22.37
C LYS A 243 16.74 16.58 -21.72
N TYR A 244 15.56 16.56 -22.32
CA TYR A 244 14.51 15.60 -21.98
C TYR A 244 14.78 14.27 -22.68
N PHE A 245 14.44 13.16 -22.01
CA PHE A 245 14.49 11.82 -22.59
C PHE A 245 13.15 11.10 -22.41
N GLU A 246 12.77 10.32 -23.43
CA GLU A 246 11.56 9.49 -23.40
C GLU A 246 11.66 8.29 -22.47
N LYS A 247 12.88 7.90 -22.11
CA LYS A 247 13.18 6.78 -21.23
C LYS A 247 14.44 7.11 -20.44
N PRO A 248 14.44 6.83 -19.13
CA PRO A 248 15.63 7.02 -18.33
C PRO A 248 16.71 5.97 -18.68
N THR A 249 17.96 6.26 -18.32
CA THR A 249 19.07 5.30 -18.46
C THR A 249 19.85 5.10 -17.16
N PRO A 250 19.20 4.57 -16.10
CA PRO A 250 19.84 4.42 -14.80
C PRO A 250 21.12 3.59 -14.90
N GLU A 251 22.17 4.12 -14.31
CA GLU A 251 23.53 3.60 -14.22
C GLU A 251 24.22 3.38 -15.58
N LYS A 252 23.78 4.11 -16.60
CA LYS A 252 24.31 4.03 -17.98
C LYS A 252 24.43 5.42 -18.60
N PRO A 253 25.30 5.60 -19.63
CA PRO A 253 25.33 6.84 -20.38
C PRO A 253 24.00 7.11 -21.14
N ASN A 254 23.53 8.37 -21.10
CA ASN A 254 22.33 8.85 -21.81
C ASN A 254 22.45 8.86 -23.36
N THR A 255 23.45 8.22 -23.97
CA THR A 255 23.73 8.29 -25.41
C THR A 255 22.92 7.30 -26.25
N GLY A 256 22.31 6.29 -25.62
CA GLY A 256 21.52 5.26 -26.29
C GLY A 256 20.04 5.58 -26.47
N VAL A 257 19.59 6.76 -26.04
CA VAL A 257 18.18 7.17 -26.01
C VAL A 257 17.97 8.50 -26.75
N LYS A 258 16.79 8.68 -27.34
CA LYS A 258 16.44 9.91 -28.06
C LYS A 258 16.24 11.05 -27.07
N SER A 259 16.86 12.20 -27.35
CA SER A 259 16.86 13.39 -26.49
C SER A 259 16.18 14.58 -27.15
N TYR A 260 15.61 15.49 -26.36
CA TYR A 260 14.84 16.64 -26.84
C TYR A 260 15.20 17.93 -26.09
N ASP A 261 15.17 19.06 -26.79
CA ASP A 261 15.51 20.38 -26.20
C ASP A 261 14.31 21.04 -25.51
N GLU A 262 13.09 20.70 -25.95
CA GLU A 262 11.85 21.27 -25.45
C GLU A 262 10.74 20.22 -25.42
N THR A 263 9.61 20.56 -24.79
CA THR A 263 8.37 19.79 -24.84
C THR A 263 7.32 20.51 -25.68
N THR A 264 6.34 19.78 -26.20
CA THR A 264 5.21 20.39 -26.91
C THR A 264 4.18 20.94 -25.91
N PRO A 265 3.42 21.99 -26.23
CA PRO A 265 2.28 22.39 -25.41
C PRO A 265 1.14 21.36 -25.53
N PRO A 266 0.36 21.09 -24.47
CA PRO A 266 -0.83 20.24 -24.58
C PRO A 266 -1.86 20.89 -25.51
N ALA A 267 -2.64 20.07 -26.23
CA ALA A 267 -3.74 20.58 -27.05
C ALA A 267 -4.93 20.97 -26.16
N ASP A 268 -5.57 22.10 -26.46
CA ASP A 268 -6.85 22.46 -25.84
C ASP A 268 -7.98 21.61 -26.44
N MET A 269 -8.35 20.57 -25.70
CA MET A 269 -9.40 19.62 -26.08
C MET A 269 -10.73 19.91 -25.36
N SER A 270 -10.87 21.06 -24.70
CA SER A 270 -12.07 21.42 -23.94
C SER A 270 -13.34 21.51 -24.80
N GLY A 271 -13.20 21.82 -26.09
CA GLY A 271 -14.31 21.81 -27.05
C GLY A 271 -14.82 20.41 -27.39
N LEU A 272 -14.07 19.34 -27.08
CA LEU A 272 -14.47 17.97 -27.30
C LEU A 272 -15.05 17.37 -26.02
N LYS A 273 -16.37 17.40 -25.90
CA LYS A 273 -17.07 16.92 -24.71
C LYS A 273 -17.07 15.39 -24.67
N ALA A 274 -16.29 14.78 -23.78
CA ALA A 274 -16.45 13.35 -23.48
C ALA A 274 -17.86 13.07 -22.93
N GLY A 275 -18.34 11.85 -23.08
CA GLY A 275 -19.65 11.42 -22.58
C GLY A 275 -20.50 10.73 -23.62
N PHE A 276 -21.82 10.86 -23.47
CA PHE A 276 -22.82 9.98 -24.07
C PHE A 276 -23.60 10.69 -25.17
N TYR A 277 -23.81 9.98 -26.28
CA TYR A 277 -24.46 10.48 -27.48
C TYR A 277 -25.39 9.39 -28.05
N SER A 278 -26.61 9.78 -28.44
CA SER A 278 -27.57 8.90 -29.11
C SER A 278 -27.19 8.59 -30.56
N ASP A 279 -26.47 9.52 -31.19
CA ASP A 279 -26.15 9.48 -32.62
C ASP A 279 -24.66 9.71 -32.85
N ALA A 280 -24.21 9.39 -34.07
CA ALA A 280 -22.86 9.68 -34.51
C ALA A 280 -22.54 11.18 -34.38
N ILE A 281 -21.33 11.50 -33.91
CA ILE A 281 -20.87 12.87 -33.70
C ILE A 281 -19.72 13.22 -34.65
N LYS A 282 -19.52 14.52 -34.84
CA LYS A 282 -18.40 15.07 -35.61
C LYS A 282 -17.45 15.83 -34.71
N LEU A 283 -16.24 15.30 -34.53
CA LEU A 283 -15.17 15.97 -33.81
C LEU A 283 -14.42 16.90 -34.75
N ASN A 284 -14.19 18.14 -34.34
CA ASN A 284 -13.37 19.09 -35.09
C ASN A 284 -12.01 19.25 -34.40
N PRO A 285 -10.90 19.32 -35.16
CA PRO A 285 -9.58 19.54 -34.57
C PRO A 285 -9.50 20.92 -33.92
N PRO A 286 -8.84 21.05 -32.75
CA PRO A 286 -8.61 22.35 -32.12
C PRO A 286 -7.59 23.18 -32.92
N ALA A 287 -7.54 24.48 -32.65
CA ALA A 287 -6.48 25.34 -33.16
C ALA A 287 -5.15 24.98 -32.48
N LEU A 288 -4.07 24.91 -33.25
CA LEU A 288 -2.73 24.54 -32.78
C LEU A 288 -1.71 25.64 -33.11
N PRO A 289 -0.65 25.81 -32.29
CA PRO A 289 0.49 26.65 -32.64
C PRO A 289 1.17 26.20 -33.95
N GLU A 290 1.87 27.13 -34.60
CA GLU A 290 2.60 26.84 -35.83
C GLU A 290 3.63 25.70 -35.64
N GLY A 291 3.66 24.76 -36.57
CA GLY A 291 4.57 23.61 -36.54
C GLY A 291 4.17 22.48 -35.57
N VAL A 292 3.10 22.66 -34.79
CA VAL A 292 2.57 21.62 -33.89
C VAL A 292 1.50 20.80 -34.60
N LYS A 293 1.59 19.48 -34.48
CA LYS A 293 0.63 18.52 -35.01
C LYS A 293 -0.08 17.82 -33.86
N LEU A 294 -1.40 17.65 -33.95
CA LEU A 294 -2.16 16.82 -33.03
C LEU A 294 -2.33 15.43 -33.65
N ARG A 295 -1.92 14.38 -32.96
CA ARG A 295 -2.10 13.00 -33.40
C ARG A 295 -2.94 12.25 -32.39
N CYS A 296 -3.84 11.40 -32.90
CA CYS A 296 -4.81 10.72 -32.07
C CYS A 296 -4.96 9.24 -32.43
N THR A 297 -5.27 8.42 -31.43
CA THR A 297 -5.57 7.00 -31.53
C THR A 297 -6.99 6.74 -31.00
N THR A 298 -7.57 5.61 -31.43
CA THR A 298 -8.90 5.14 -31.00
C THR A 298 -8.88 3.70 -30.48
N ASP A 299 -7.71 3.08 -30.42
CA ASP A 299 -7.49 1.68 -30.02
C ASP A 299 -6.95 1.55 -28.60
N GLY A 300 -6.88 2.66 -27.86
CA GLY A 300 -6.39 2.74 -26.48
C GLY A 300 -4.88 2.95 -26.34
N SER A 301 -4.10 2.83 -27.43
CA SER A 301 -2.65 3.06 -27.42
C SER A 301 -2.28 4.52 -27.19
N VAL A 302 -1.12 4.78 -26.60
CA VAL A 302 -0.56 6.13 -26.47
C VAL A 302 -0.17 6.64 -27.87
N PRO A 303 -0.65 7.83 -28.32
CA PRO A 303 -0.25 8.38 -29.61
C PRO A 303 1.27 8.57 -29.70
N ASN A 304 1.83 8.32 -30.87
CA ASN A 304 3.25 8.55 -31.18
C ASN A 304 3.41 9.30 -32.52
N GLU A 305 4.66 9.56 -32.94
CA GLU A 305 4.96 10.32 -34.17
C GLU A 305 4.35 9.70 -35.44
N ASN A 306 4.03 8.40 -35.43
CA ASN A 306 3.42 7.67 -36.54
C ASN A 306 1.89 7.55 -36.45
N SER A 307 1.28 7.96 -35.34
CA SER A 307 -0.17 7.92 -35.18
C SER A 307 -0.88 8.86 -36.16
N PRO A 308 -2.13 8.58 -36.59
CA PRO A 308 -2.87 9.45 -37.49
C PRO A 308 -2.97 10.90 -37.00
N GLU A 309 -2.72 11.85 -37.90
CA GLU A 309 -2.90 13.28 -37.61
C GLU A 309 -4.38 13.64 -37.57
N PHE A 310 -4.82 14.37 -36.55
CA PHE A 310 -6.17 14.91 -36.45
C PHE A 310 -6.16 16.38 -36.88
N ASN A 311 -6.26 16.59 -38.19
CA ASN A 311 -6.19 17.91 -38.85
C ASN A 311 -7.41 18.23 -39.72
N SER A 312 -8.40 17.34 -39.75
CA SER A 312 -9.69 17.53 -40.40
C SER A 312 -10.80 16.94 -39.54
N PRO A 313 -12.06 17.41 -39.67
CA PRO A 313 -13.16 16.84 -38.90
C PRO A 313 -13.31 15.33 -39.06
N LYS A 314 -13.56 14.62 -37.96
CA LYS A 314 -13.67 13.16 -37.89
C LYS A 314 -15.05 12.75 -37.38
N SER A 315 -15.71 11.83 -38.09
CA SER A 315 -16.96 11.21 -37.64
C SER A 315 -16.65 10.10 -36.64
N ILE A 316 -17.41 10.05 -35.55
CA ILE A 316 -17.38 9.00 -34.53
C ILE A 316 -18.81 8.43 -34.46
N ASP A 317 -18.98 7.22 -34.95
CA ASP A 317 -20.27 6.51 -35.07
C ASP A 317 -20.37 5.28 -34.17
N HIS A 318 -19.35 5.03 -33.35
CA HIS A 318 -19.31 3.99 -32.34
C HIS A 318 -18.50 4.48 -31.14
N SER A 319 -18.72 3.84 -29.99
CA SER A 319 -18.02 4.17 -28.75
C SER A 319 -16.50 3.97 -28.87
N VAL A 320 -15.71 4.98 -28.53
CA VAL A 320 -14.24 4.96 -28.62
C VAL A 320 -13.59 5.75 -27.48
N ALA A 321 -12.41 5.29 -27.05
CA ALA A 321 -11.47 6.10 -26.30
C ALA A 321 -10.62 6.93 -27.27
N PHE A 322 -10.84 8.23 -27.36
CA PHE A 322 -10.07 9.12 -28.23
C PHE A 322 -8.89 9.70 -27.46
N ARG A 323 -7.68 9.20 -27.73
CA ARG A 323 -6.45 9.64 -27.06
C ARG A 323 -5.65 10.49 -28.00
N CYS A 324 -5.21 11.67 -27.57
CA CYS A 324 -4.49 12.62 -28.41
C CYS A 324 -3.27 13.20 -27.70
N ALA A 325 -2.20 13.45 -28.46
CA ALA A 325 -1.01 14.15 -28.00
C ALA A 325 -0.44 15.05 -29.11
N THR A 326 0.29 16.09 -28.71
CA THR A 326 0.90 17.05 -29.65
C THR A 326 2.33 16.65 -29.99
N PHE A 327 2.74 16.90 -31.23
CA PHE A 327 4.04 16.55 -31.78
C PHE A 327 4.62 17.73 -32.56
N LYS A 328 5.91 17.99 -32.37
CA LYS A 328 6.69 18.96 -33.14
C LYS A 328 8.10 18.40 -33.30
N SER A 329 8.70 18.63 -34.46
CA SER A 329 10.07 18.14 -34.73
C SER A 329 11.05 18.68 -33.68
N GLY A 330 11.85 17.80 -33.06
CA GLY A 330 12.82 18.15 -32.04
C GLY A 330 12.26 18.36 -30.63
N ALA A 331 10.94 18.22 -30.43
CA ALA A 331 10.28 18.39 -29.13
C ALA A 331 9.67 17.08 -28.61
N LEU A 332 9.78 16.85 -27.30
CA LEU A 332 9.15 15.72 -26.62
C LEU A 332 7.65 15.98 -26.44
N SER A 333 6.81 14.98 -26.70
CA SER A 333 5.37 15.12 -26.44
C SER A 333 5.10 15.21 -24.94
N SER A 334 4.38 16.24 -24.49
CA SER A 334 4.24 16.51 -23.05
C SER A 334 3.05 15.82 -22.39
N LYS A 335 1.92 15.63 -23.05
CA LYS A 335 0.71 15.13 -22.36
C LYS A 335 -0.25 14.45 -23.33
N VAL A 336 -0.72 13.28 -22.92
CA VAL A 336 -1.87 12.62 -23.56
C VAL A 336 -3.15 13.13 -22.92
N THR A 337 -4.10 13.54 -23.75
CA THR A 337 -5.47 13.82 -23.33
C THR A 337 -6.37 12.70 -23.84
N THR A 338 -7.17 12.12 -22.94
CA THR A 338 -8.13 11.08 -23.28
C THR A 338 -9.55 11.62 -23.13
N ARG A 339 -10.41 11.30 -24.09
CA ARG A 339 -11.84 11.58 -24.03
C ARG A 339 -12.58 10.35 -24.54
N THR A 340 -13.35 9.70 -23.69
CA THR A 340 -14.22 8.61 -24.15
C THR A 340 -15.55 9.17 -24.66
N PHE A 341 -15.88 8.81 -25.90
CA PHE A 341 -17.18 9.09 -26.51
C PHE A 341 -17.95 7.79 -26.53
N PHE A 342 -19.12 7.77 -25.92
CA PHE A 342 -20.03 6.64 -25.97
C PHE A 342 -21.17 6.95 -26.94
N ILE A 343 -21.30 6.14 -27.97
CA ILE A 343 -22.35 6.27 -28.99
C ILE A 343 -23.34 5.13 -28.78
N ASP A 344 -24.63 5.45 -28.73
CA ASP A 344 -25.72 4.51 -28.47
C ASP A 344 -25.60 3.82 -27.09
N GLU A 345 -25.10 4.57 -26.10
CA GLU A 345 -24.93 4.14 -24.70
C GLU A 345 -25.58 5.14 -23.72
N ASP A 346 -26.45 6.02 -24.22
CA ASP A 346 -27.09 7.09 -23.44
C ASP A 346 -28.18 6.59 -22.48
N VAL A 347 -28.37 5.26 -22.40
CA VAL A 347 -29.35 4.58 -21.54
C VAL A 347 -28.74 3.86 -20.33
N VAL A 348 -27.41 3.80 -20.19
CA VAL A 348 -26.76 3.09 -19.08
C VAL A 348 -26.98 3.83 -17.75
N LYS A 349 -27.74 3.23 -16.83
CA LYS A 349 -28.10 3.84 -15.53
C LYS A 349 -27.17 3.49 -14.38
N MET A 350 -26.24 2.58 -14.61
CA MET A 350 -25.24 2.17 -13.62
C MET A 350 -24.00 3.08 -13.72
N PRO A 351 -23.22 3.23 -12.63
CA PRO A 351 -21.93 3.92 -12.70
C PRO A 351 -21.01 3.23 -13.70
N ILE A 352 -20.23 4.00 -14.45
CA ILE A 352 -19.31 3.46 -15.46
C ILE A 352 -17.86 3.72 -15.06
N VAL A 353 -17.01 2.71 -15.24
CA VAL A 353 -15.55 2.83 -15.25
C VAL A 353 -15.07 2.55 -16.68
N ALA A 354 -14.55 3.57 -17.35
CA ALA A 354 -14.00 3.46 -18.69
C ALA A 354 -12.48 3.46 -18.64
N ILE A 355 -11.87 2.45 -19.25
CA ILE A 355 -10.43 2.21 -19.20
C ILE A 355 -9.86 2.29 -20.61
N SER A 356 -8.89 3.17 -20.80
CA SER A 356 -8.09 3.24 -22.02
C SER A 356 -6.75 2.55 -21.80
N VAL A 357 -6.50 1.47 -22.52
CA VAL A 357 -5.33 0.59 -22.37
C VAL A 357 -4.81 0.17 -23.74
N ASP A 358 -3.49 -0.03 -23.88
CA ASP A 358 -2.92 -0.55 -25.12
C ASP A 358 -3.52 -1.92 -25.49
N SER A 359 -3.71 -2.14 -26.78
CA SER A 359 -4.28 -3.38 -27.31
C SER A 359 -3.42 -4.63 -27.01
N SER A 360 -2.13 -4.47 -26.68
CA SER A 360 -1.28 -5.55 -26.15
C SER A 360 -1.88 -6.19 -24.91
N PHE A 361 -2.55 -5.43 -24.04
CA PHE A 361 -3.23 -5.97 -22.86
C PHE A 361 -4.19 -7.11 -23.22
N PHE A 362 -4.97 -6.96 -24.30
CA PHE A 362 -5.90 -7.99 -24.76
C PHE A 362 -5.24 -9.15 -25.49
N ARG A 363 -4.13 -8.89 -26.19
CA ARG A 363 -3.40 -9.93 -26.92
C ARG A 363 -2.54 -10.80 -26.01
N GLU A 364 -1.99 -10.21 -24.95
CA GLU A 364 -0.95 -10.83 -24.13
C GLU A 364 -1.49 -11.27 -22.78
N HIS A 365 -2.41 -10.52 -22.16
CA HIS A 365 -2.83 -10.76 -20.77
C HIS A 365 -4.31 -11.12 -20.64
N TYR A 366 -5.21 -10.30 -21.16
CA TYR A 366 -6.66 -10.54 -21.17
C TYR A 366 -7.04 -11.51 -22.30
N ILE A 367 -6.44 -12.69 -22.30
CA ILE A 367 -6.66 -13.71 -23.33
C ILE A 367 -7.79 -14.67 -22.93
N LYS A 368 -8.50 -15.17 -23.95
CA LYS A 368 -9.43 -16.28 -23.78
C LYS A 368 -8.64 -17.58 -23.72
N THR A 369 -9.05 -18.49 -22.85
CA THR A 369 -8.40 -19.80 -22.68
C THR A 369 -9.43 -20.91 -22.59
N SER A 370 -9.07 -22.10 -23.05
CA SER A 370 -9.83 -23.34 -22.86
C SER A 370 -9.34 -24.15 -21.66
N CYS A 371 -8.39 -23.63 -20.88
CA CYS A 371 -7.88 -24.29 -19.70
C CYS A 371 -8.97 -24.46 -18.64
N GLU A 372 -9.04 -25.66 -18.07
CA GLU A 372 -10.00 -25.99 -16.99
C GLU A 372 -9.47 -25.65 -15.59
N ALA A 373 -8.15 -25.53 -15.42
CA ALA A 373 -7.53 -25.20 -14.13
C ALA A 373 -6.21 -24.41 -14.28
N PRO A 374 -5.88 -23.50 -13.34
CA PRO A 374 -4.65 -22.70 -13.37
C PRO A 374 -3.38 -23.54 -13.49
N LYS A 375 -3.27 -24.62 -12.69
CA LYS A 375 -2.08 -25.48 -12.61
C LYS A 375 -1.71 -26.18 -13.92
N ASN A 376 -2.67 -26.33 -14.84
CA ASN A 376 -2.49 -27.07 -16.09
C ASN A 376 -2.34 -26.16 -17.32
N CYS A 377 -2.37 -24.84 -17.13
CA CYS A 377 -2.44 -23.91 -18.25
C CYS A 377 -1.03 -23.55 -18.76
N LYS A 378 -0.53 -24.36 -19.70
CA LYS A 378 0.85 -24.22 -20.26
C LYS A 378 1.07 -22.95 -21.10
N ASP A 379 0.01 -22.41 -21.71
CA ASP A 379 0.05 -21.18 -22.52
C ASP A 379 -0.30 -19.91 -21.70
N SER A 380 -0.25 -19.99 -20.37
CA SER A 380 -0.81 -18.98 -19.46
C SER A 380 0.18 -17.95 -18.92
N ALA A 381 1.40 -17.92 -19.45
CA ALA A 381 2.43 -16.99 -18.98
C ALA A 381 1.91 -15.54 -18.94
N GLY A 382 1.14 -15.11 -19.94
CA GLY A 382 0.50 -13.80 -19.95
C GLY A 382 -0.69 -13.65 -18.99
N LEU A 383 -1.53 -14.69 -18.82
CA LEU A 383 -2.68 -14.67 -17.90
C LEU A 383 -2.26 -14.54 -16.43
N TYR A 384 -1.14 -15.15 -16.05
CA TYR A 384 -0.60 -15.14 -14.68
C TYR A 384 0.67 -14.30 -14.56
N ALA A 385 1.01 -13.51 -15.58
CA ALA A 385 2.08 -12.53 -15.50
C ALA A 385 1.76 -11.55 -14.35
N ASP A 386 2.77 -11.28 -13.54
CA ASP A 386 2.74 -10.18 -12.58
C ASP A 386 3.23 -8.91 -13.27
N VAL A 387 2.36 -8.35 -14.10
CA VAL A 387 2.63 -7.15 -14.88
C VAL A 387 1.59 -6.08 -14.57
N GLU A 388 2.07 -4.84 -14.52
CA GLU A 388 1.23 -3.65 -14.47
C GLU A 388 1.41 -2.86 -15.76
N LEU A 389 0.31 -2.50 -16.42
CA LEU A 389 0.32 -1.69 -17.64
C LEU A 389 -0.27 -0.30 -17.39
N PRO A 390 0.27 0.75 -18.03
CA PRO A 390 -0.30 2.08 -17.93
C PRO A 390 -1.69 2.15 -18.58
N ILE A 391 -2.61 2.81 -17.91
CA ILE A 391 -3.98 3.05 -18.37
C ILE A 391 -4.38 4.50 -18.09
N HIS A 392 -5.43 4.93 -18.77
CA HIS A 392 -6.21 6.10 -18.35
C HIS A 392 -7.61 5.63 -17.93
N VAL A 393 -8.10 6.10 -16.79
CA VAL A 393 -9.40 5.71 -16.22
C VAL A 393 -10.29 6.93 -16.13
N GLU A 394 -11.49 6.84 -16.68
CA GLU A 394 -12.58 7.82 -16.54
C GLU A 394 -13.73 7.18 -15.74
N TYR A 395 -14.24 7.87 -14.72
CA TYR A 395 -15.38 7.41 -13.93
C TYR A 395 -16.60 8.30 -14.15
N PHE A 396 -17.75 7.68 -14.42
CA PHE A 396 -19.03 8.37 -14.64
C PHE A 396 -20.03 7.85 -13.59
N GLU A 397 -20.17 8.58 -12.48
CA GLU A 397 -20.91 8.11 -11.31
C GLU A 397 -22.37 7.74 -11.61
N LYS A 398 -23.02 8.49 -12.51
CA LYS A 398 -24.45 8.36 -12.83
C LYS A 398 -24.68 7.74 -14.21
N GLY A 399 -23.71 6.96 -14.69
CA GLY A 399 -23.72 6.40 -16.04
C GLY A 399 -23.94 7.49 -17.08
N SER A 400 -24.88 7.26 -18.01
CA SER A 400 -25.21 8.20 -19.09
C SER A 400 -25.77 9.54 -18.62
N SER A 401 -26.28 9.62 -17.40
CA SER A 401 -26.81 10.85 -16.81
C SER A 401 -25.72 11.75 -16.21
N THR A 402 -24.45 11.31 -16.21
CA THR A 402 -23.31 12.14 -15.81
C THR A 402 -23.19 13.34 -16.75
N LYS A 403 -23.06 14.54 -16.20
CA LYS A 403 -22.96 15.80 -16.95
C LYS A 403 -21.53 16.33 -16.91
N ASP A 404 -21.17 17.07 -17.96
CA ASP A 404 -19.90 17.80 -18.06
C ASP A 404 -18.63 16.94 -18.04
N GLY A 405 -18.71 15.72 -18.58
CA GLY A 405 -17.57 14.79 -18.71
C GLY A 405 -17.51 13.76 -17.58
N ALA A 406 -16.33 13.15 -17.40
CA ALA A 406 -16.10 12.20 -16.31
C ALA A 406 -16.19 12.90 -14.96
N THR A 407 -16.77 12.24 -13.95
CA THR A 407 -16.78 12.69 -12.55
C THR A 407 -15.37 12.87 -12.00
N TRP A 408 -14.48 11.96 -12.38
CA TRP A 408 -13.04 12.11 -12.24
C TRP A 408 -12.33 11.27 -13.32
N GLU A 409 -11.10 11.65 -13.65
CA GLU A 409 -10.22 10.91 -14.55
C GLU A 409 -8.80 10.86 -13.97
N LYS A 410 -8.08 9.76 -14.20
CA LYS A 410 -6.70 9.54 -13.72
C LYS A 410 -5.92 8.62 -14.64
N ASP A 411 -4.66 8.93 -14.90
CA ASP A 411 -3.69 7.91 -15.31
C ASP A 411 -3.37 6.98 -14.14
N ALA A 412 -3.29 5.67 -14.41
CA ALA A 412 -3.17 4.63 -13.41
C ALA A 412 -2.48 3.37 -13.98
N GLY A 413 -2.28 2.37 -13.13
CA GLY A 413 -1.83 1.04 -13.51
C GLY A 413 -2.97 0.02 -13.51
N ILE A 414 -2.96 -0.91 -14.46
CA ILE A 414 -3.84 -2.08 -14.50
C ILE A 414 -3.04 -3.37 -14.35
N SER A 415 -3.55 -4.32 -13.57
CA SER A 415 -3.05 -5.70 -13.56
C SER A 415 -4.20 -6.70 -13.48
N LEU A 416 -4.02 -7.90 -14.04
CA LEU A 416 -4.95 -9.00 -13.81
C LEU A 416 -4.84 -9.50 -12.37
N MET A 417 -5.96 -9.93 -11.80
CA MET A 417 -6.02 -10.51 -10.45
C MET A 417 -6.87 -11.77 -10.39
N GLY A 418 -6.74 -12.50 -9.28
CA GLY A 418 -7.43 -13.76 -9.02
C GLY A 418 -6.57 -14.99 -9.34
N GLY A 419 -7.04 -16.15 -8.92
CA GLY A 419 -6.48 -17.46 -9.27
C GLY A 419 -7.33 -18.11 -10.37
N TYR A 420 -8.29 -18.95 -9.96
CA TYR A 420 -9.23 -19.62 -10.87
C TYR A 420 -10.04 -18.66 -11.74
N SER A 421 -10.45 -17.50 -11.19
CA SER A 421 -11.27 -16.53 -11.91
C SER A 421 -10.60 -15.90 -13.14
N ARG A 422 -9.26 -16.02 -13.29
CA ARG A 422 -8.55 -15.60 -14.50
C ARG A 422 -8.89 -16.47 -15.72
N LEU A 423 -9.49 -17.64 -15.53
CA LEU A 423 -9.92 -18.50 -16.64
C LEU A 423 -11.25 -18.04 -17.26
N ASN A 424 -12.06 -17.23 -16.55
CA ASN A 424 -13.34 -16.73 -17.07
C ASN A 424 -13.15 -15.68 -18.16
N ASP A 425 -14.04 -15.62 -19.15
CA ASP A 425 -13.98 -14.63 -20.24
C ASP A 425 -14.07 -13.18 -19.72
N LYS A 426 -14.92 -12.92 -18.71
CA LYS A 426 -14.88 -11.68 -17.91
C LYS A 426 -13.79 -11.83 -16.84
N LYS A 427 -12.75 -11.01 -16.86
CA LYS A 427 -11.62 -11.09 -15.91
C LYS A 427 -11.78 -10.05 -14.79
N SER A 428 -11.13 -10.33 -13.67
CA SER A 428 -10.92 -9.36 -12.61
C SER A 428 -9.62 -8.57 -12.83
N VAL A 429 -9.64 -7.27 -12.58
CA VAL A 429 -8.44 -6.40 -12.64
C VAL A 429 -8.29 -5.59 -11.37
N SER A 430 -7.05 -5.21 -11.06
CA SER A 430 -6.75 -4.18 -10.07
C SER A 430 -6.34 -2.88 -10.76
N ILE A 431 -6.91 -1.78 -10.28
CA ILE A 431 -6.54 -0.42 -10.68
C ILE A 431 -5.69 0.17 -9.56
N ARG A 432 -4.45 0.57 -9.87
CA ARG A 432 -3.49 1.13 -8.91
C ARG A 432 -3.19 2.57 -9.28
N LEU A 433 -3.48 3.48 -8.35
CA LEU A 433 -3.16 4.89 -8.47
C LEU A 433 -1.77 5.05 -7.84
N ARG A 434 -0.75 5.24 -8.67
CA ARG A 434 0.64 5.43 -8.23
C ARG A 434 1.11 6.81 -8.62
N GLU A 435 2.04 7.36 -7.83
CA GLU A 435 2.60 8.68 -8.11
C GLU A 435 3.35 8.68 -9.45
N ILE A 436 3.85 7.51 -9.87
CA ILE A 436 4.47 7.32 -11.18
C ILE A 436 3.54 7.65 -12.34
N TYR A 437 2.22 7.55 -12.15
CA TYR A 437 1.26 7.92 -13.18
C TYR A 437 0.81 9.38 -12.98
N GLU A 438 0.39 9.75 -11.76
CA GLU A 438 -0.01 11.12 -11.43
C GLU A 438 0.15 11.49 -9.94
N GLU A 439 -0.95 11.51 -9.18
CA GLU A 439 -1.01 11.94 -7.77
C GLU A 439 -0.91 10.76 -6.79
N GLY A 440 -0.91 9.53 -7.30
CA GLY A 440 -0.93 8.31 -6.48
C GLY A 440 -2.18 8.09 -5.66
N SER A 441 -3.22 8.91 -5.86
CA SER A 441 -4.51 8.73 -5.19
C SER A 441 -5.62 9.51 -5.89
N ILE A 442 -6.86 9.21 -5.50
CA ILE A 442 -8.03 10.04 -5.74
C ILE A 442 -8.61 10.47 -4.40
N ASN A 443 -9.19 11.67 -4.38
CA ASN A 443 -9.99 12.17 -3.26
C ASN A 443 -11.47 12.17 -3.68
N TYR A 444 -12.09 10.99 -3.65
CA TYR A 444 -13.47 10.74 -4.00
C TYR A 444 -14.05 9.56 -3.19
N PRO A 445 -15.27 9.66 -2.61
CA PRO A 445 -15.92 8.55 -1.94
C PRO A 445 -16.37 7.47 -2.94
N LEU A 446 -15.51 6.48 -3.21
CA LEU A 446 -15.87 5.37 -4.10
C LEU A 446 -17.06 4.54 -3.56
N PHE A 447 -17.20 4.48 -2.23
CA PHE A 447 -18.22 3.70 -1.52
C PHE A 447 -19.05 4.61 -0.61
N GLU A 448 -20.38 4.56 -0.73
CA GLU A 448 -21.27 5.47 0.01
C GLU A 448 -21.13 5.31 1.53
N THR A 449 -20.87 4.10 2.02
CA THR A 449 -20.63 3.82 3.46
C THR A 449 -19.34 4.44 4.00
N ARG A 450 -18.51 5.06 3.14
CA ARG A 450 -17.30 5.79 3.52
C ARG A 450 -17.38 7.29 3.26
N LYS A 451 -18.47 7.80 2.72
CA LYS A 451 -18.60 9.22 2.43
C LYS A 451 -18.44 10.07 3.69
N GLY A 452 -17.46 10.98 3.66
CA GLY A 452 -17.13 11.84 4.80
C GLY A 452 -16.37 11.13 5.94
N VAL A 453 -16.13 9.82 5.83
CA VAL A 453 -15.28 9.04 6.74
C VAL A 453 -13.91 8.80 6.08
N ASN A 454 -13.93 8.44 4.79
CA ASN A 454 -12.73 8.36 3.97
C ASN A 454 -13.02 8.48 2.47
N ASP A 455 -12.44 9.53 1.88
CA ASP A 455 -12.55 9.82 0.46
C ASP A 455 -11.21 9.60 -0.27
N LYS A 456 -10.11 9.22 0.41
CA LYS A 456 -8.81 9.01 -0.23
C LYS A 456 -8.55 7.55 -0.55
N TYR A 457 -8.39 7.22 -1.83
CA TYR A 457 -8.11 5.87 -2.31
C TYR A 457 -6.85 5.83 -3.17
N LYS A 458 -6.00 4.82 -2.96
CA LYS A 458 -4.78 4.53 -3.77
C LYS A 458 -4.98 3.37 -4.75
N SER A 459 -6.03 2.58 -4.58
CA SER A 459 -6.33 1.44 -5.44
C SER A 459 -7.75 0.95 -5.22
N PHE A 460 -8.32 0.33 -6.24
CA PHE A 460 -9.55 -0.45 -6.14
C PHE A 460 -9.47 -1.64 -7.11
N ASN A 461 -10.35 -2.61 -6.92
CA ASN A 461 -10.46 -3.76 -7.82
C ASN A 461 -11.73 -3.66 -8.64
N LEU A 462 -11.73 -4.17 -9.86
CA LEU A 462 -12.92 -4.47 -10.65
C LEU A 462 -13.02 -5.99 -10.75
N ARG A 463 -13.82 -6.61 -9.88
CA ARG A 463 -13.93 -8.07 -9.76
C ARG A 463 -15.05 -8.59 -10.66
N ASN A 464 -14.83 -9.74 -11.28
CA ASN A 464 -15.83 -10.46 -12.09
C ASN A 464 -16.78 -11.34 -11.26
N ASN A 465 -16.84 -11.12 -9.94
CA ASN A 465 -17.48 -11.99 -8.93
C ASN A 465 -16.79 -13.34 -8.68
N GLY A 466 -15.51 -13.50 -9.05
CA GLY A 466 -14.75 -14.69 -8.65
C GLY A 466 -15.35 -16.00 -9.15
N ASN A 467 -15.54 -16.96 -8.23
CA ASN A 467 -16.21 -18.23 -8.52
C ASN A 467 -17.74 -18.07 -8.60
N ARG A 468 -18.30 -17.02 -7.98
CA ARG A 468 -19.71 -16.63 -8.10
C ARG A 468 -20.09 -16.03 -9.44
N TYR A 469 -19.14 -15.90 -10.35
CA TYR A 469 -19.37 -15.54 -11.75
C TYR A 469 -20.53 -16.32 -12.39
N VAL A 470 -20.88 -17.52 -11.94
CA VAL A 470 -21.98 -18.33 -12.50
C VAL A 470 -23.30 -18.26 -11.71
N SER A 471 -23.30 -17.60 -10.56
CA SER A 471 -24.33 -17.74 -9.54
C SER A 471 -25.11 -16.46 -9.32
N ASP A 472 -24.42 -15.35 -9.06
CA ASP A 472 -25.03 -14.07 -8.73
C ASP A 472 -24.03 -12.90 -8.85
N TYR A 473 -24.49 -11.67 -8.58
CA TYR A 473 -23.66 -10.45 -8.64
C TYR A 473 -23.11 -9.96 -7.29
N ILE A 474 -23.57 -10.52 -6.17
CA ILE A 474 -23.58 -9.79 -4.90
C ILE A 474 -23.15 -10.59 -3.68
N GLU A 475 -23.19 -11.93 -3.68
CA GLU A 475 -23.05 -12.74 -2.46
C GLU A 475 -21.75 -12.44 -1.71
N ASP A 476 -20.61 -12.54 -2.38
CA ASP A 476 -19.29 -12.31 -1.77
C ASP A 476 -19.16 -10.87 -1.20
N ALA A 477 -19.74 -9.88 -1.89
CA ALA A 477 -19.80 -8.50 -1.38
C ALA A 477 -20.78 -8.35 -0.19
N MET A 478 -21.93 -9.01 -0.28
CA MET A 478 -22.99 -9.00 0.71
C MET A 478 -22.51 -9.62 2.02
N GLY A 479 -21.78 -10.75 1.95
CA GLY A 479 -21.19 -11.41 3.10
C GLY A 479 -20.27 -10.50 3.90
N GLY A 480 -19.48 -9.66 3.23
CA GLY A 480 -18.76 -8.58 3.91
C GLY A 480 -19.69 -7.49 4.47
N ALA A 481 -20.62 -7.00 3.65
CA ALA A 481 -21.47 -5.86 4.00
C ALA A 481 -22.40 -6.09 5.20
N ILE A 482 -22.84 -7.33 5.47
CA ILE A 482 -23.61 -7.65 6.68
C ILE A 482 -22.82 -7.47 7.98
N LEU A 483 -21.49 -7.35 7.89
CA LEU A 483 -20.58 -7.12 9.02
C LEU A 483 -20.30 -5.63 9.28
N GLU A 484 -20.94 -4.71 8.55
CA GLU A 484 -20.78 -3.27 8.81
C GLU A 484 -21.15 -2.93 10.25
N GLY A 485 -20.20 -2.32 10.97
CA GLY A 485 -20.34 -1.96 12.39
C GLY A 485 -19.82 -3.01 13.37
N THR A 486 -19.33 -4.16 12.90
CA THR A 486 -18.60 -5.14 13.73
C THR A 486 -17.11 -4.82 13.82
N SER A 487 -16.36 -5.60 14.59
CA SER A 487 -14.90 -5.50 14.58
C SER A 487 -14.23 -6.23 13.41
N VAL A 488 -14.98 -6.91 12.53
CA VAL A 488 -14.41 -7.72 11.44
C VAL A 488 -14.26 -6.86 10.19
N ASP A 489 -13.02 -6.75 9.70
CA ASP A 489 -12.75 -5.99 8.50
C ASP A 489 -13.26 -6.74 7.25
N TYR A 490 -13.83 -5.98 6.31
CA TYR A 490 -14.33 -6.47 5.03
C TYR A 490 -14.08 -5.44 3.92
N GLN A 491 -14.19 -5.88 2.65
CA GLN A 491 -14.06 -5.03 1.47
C GLN A 491 -15.40 -4.43 1.08
N ARG A 492 -15.55 -3.10 1.11
CA ARG A 492 -16.74 -2.44 0.55
C ARG A 492 -16.79 -2.59 -0.96
N SER A 493 -18.00 -2.56 -1.51
CA SER A 493 -18.32 -2.93 -2.88
C SER A 493 -19.36 -1.98 -3.49
N ARG A 494 -19.29 -1.83 -4.82
CA ARG A 494 -20.28 -1.15 -5.66
C ARG A 494 -20.27 -1.77 -7.06
N GLN A 495 -21.42 -2.20 -7.56
CA GLN A 495 -21.51 -2.70 -8.94
C GLN A 495 -21.39 -1.54 -9.94
N VAL A 496 -20.56 -1.73 -10.97
CA VAL A 496 -20.27 -0.76 -12.03
C VAL A 496 -20.26 -1.44 -13.38
N VAL A 497 -20.56 -0.69 -14.44
CA VAL A 497 -20.36 -1.14 -15.82
C VAL A 497 -18.95 -0.77 -16.26
N VAL A 498 -18.23 -1.71 -16.85
CA VAL A 498 -16.85 -1.47 -17.32
C VAL A 498 -16.82 -1.37 -18.83
N PHE A 499 -16.11 -0.36 -19.33
CA PHE A 499 -15.74 -0.23 -20.73
C PHE A 499 -14.22 -0.27 -20.88
N TYR A 500 -13.73 -0.96 -21.90
CA TYR A 500 -12.33 -0.85 -22.32
C TYR A 500 -12.25 -0.31 -23.74
N ASN A 501 -11.48 0.76 -23.95
CA ASN A 501 -11.29 1.41 -25.25
C ASN A 501 -12.62 1.71 -25.97
N GLY A 502 -13.66 2.11 -25.22
CA GLY A 502 -15.02 2.35 -25.73
C GLY A 502 -15.89 1.10 -25.90
N LYS A 503 -15.39 -0.12 -25.67
CA LYS A 503 -16.16 -1.36 -25.77
C LYS A 503 -16.71 -1.79 -24.41
N TYR A 504 -17.99 -2.15 -24.35
CA TYR A 504 -18.64 -2.70 -23.15
C TYR A 504 -17.98 -4.01 -22.71
N TYR A 505 -17.72 -4.21 -21.41
CA TYR A 505 -17.11 -5.40 -20.81
C TYR A 505 -17.89 -5.98 -19.63
N GLY A 506 -19.09 -5.47 -19.37
CA GLY A 506 -19.99 -6.08 -18.41
C GLY A 506 -20.09 -5.35 -17.09
N ILE A 507 -20.89 -5.95 -16.21
CA ILE A 507 -21.02 -5.55 -14.82
C ILE A 507 -19.87 -6.17 -14.03
N HIS A 508 -19.09 -5.32 -13.36
CA HIS A 508 -18.06 -5.72 -12.41
C HIS A 508 -18.41 -5.20 -11.02
N ASP A 509 -17.84 -5.84 -10.04
CA ASP A 509 -17.88 -5.40 -8.66
C ASP A 509 -16.64 -4.53 -8.37
N MET A 510 -16.84 -3.21 -8.28
CA MET A 510 -15.81 -2.29 -7.81
C MET A 510 -15.63 -2.47 -6.31
N ARG A 511 -14.45 -2.89 -5.85
CA ARG A 511 -14.19 -3.17 -4.42
C ARG A 511 -12.99 -2.46 -3.84
N GLU A 512 -13.05 -2.18 -2.54
CA GLU A 512 -11.87 -1.88 -1.72
C GLU A 512 -10.83 -2.99 -1.92
N ARG A 513 -9.54 -2.63 -1.89
CA ARG A 513 -8.45 -3.59 -2.02
C ARG A 513 -7.83 -3.85 -0.65
N PHE A 514 -7.75 -5.13 -0.26
CA PHE A 514 -6.98 -5.55 0.90
C PHE A 514 -5.48 -5.52 0.62
N ASN A 515 -4.81 -4.54 1.22
CA ASN A 515 -3.37 -4.32 1.22
C ASN A 515 -3.01 -3.39 2.38
N LYS A 516 -1.73 -3.00 2.52
CA LYS A 516 -1.29 -2.02 3.52
C LYS A 516 -2.09 -0.69 3.50
N HIS A 517 -2.51 -0.26 2.31
CA HIS A 517 -3.29 0.98 2.15
C HIS A 517 -4.74 0.85 2.64
N TYR A 518 -5.30 -0.36 2.72
CA TYR A 518 -6.58 -0.56 3.42
C TYR A 518 -6.49 -0.11 4.88
N VAL A 519 -5.40 -0.49 5.56
CA VAL A 519 -5.20 -0.16 6.97
C VAL A 519 -4.91 1.33 7.14
N GLU A 520 -4.09 1.92 6.27
CA GLU A 520 -3.88 3.39 6.21
C GLU A 520 -5.19 4.16 6.02
N THR A 521 -6.02 3.68 5.10
CA THR A 521 -7.32 4.25 4.77
C THR A 521 -8.26 4.17 5.98
N ASN A 522 -8.44 2.97 6.55
CA ASN A 522 -9.49 2.70 7.52
C ASN A 522 -9.10 2.99 8.98
N TYR A 523 -7.80 2.95 9.31
CA TYR A 523 -7.29 3.10 10.68
C TYR A 523 -6.35 4.28 10.87
N LYS A 524 -5.95 4.98 9.79
CA LYS A 524 -4.98 6.10 9.83
C LYS A 524 -3.59 5.69 10.36
N ILE A 525 -3.24 4.41 10.17
CA ILE A 525 -1.94 3.84 10.50
C ILE A 525 -1.02 3.98 9.28
N ASP A 526 0.25 4.32 9.49
CA ASP A 526 1.22 4.36 8.39
C ASP A 526 1.33 2.98 7.72
N ALA A 527 1.01 2.92 6.42
CA ALA A 527 1.06 1.72 5.60
C ALA A 527 2.42 1.00 5.67
N ASN A 528 3.53 1.72 5.87
CA ASN A 528 4.87 1.13 5.95
C ASN A 528 5.11 0.34 7.24
N THR A 529 4.28 0.52 8.26
CA THR A 529 4.38 -0.19 9.55
C THR A 529 3.48 -1.42 9.65
N VAL A 530 2.65 -1.66 8.63
CA VAL A 530 1.61 -2.70 8.65
C VAL A 530 2.19 -4.03 8.18
N ASN A 531 2.09 -5.09 8.98
CA ASN A 531 2.24 -6.45 8.43
C ASN A 531 0.89 -6.89 7.87
N PHE A 532 0.86 -7.38 6.63
CA PHE A 532 -0.38 -7.82 5.98
C PHE A 532 -0.14 -9.20 5.37
N ILE A 533 -0.89 -10.21 5.82
CA ILE A 533 -0.60 -11.61 5.50
C ILE A 533 -1.71 -12.30 4.71
N LYS A 534 -1.29 -13.31 3.96
CA LYS A 534 -2.12 -14.40 3.44
C LYS A 534 -1.73 -15.67 4.18
N HIS A 535 -2.71 -16.49 4.53
CA HIS A 535 -2.46 -17.81 5.10
C HIS A 535 -3.26 -18.88 4.35
N LEU A 536 -2.54 -19.86 3.79
CA LEU A 536 -3.06 -21.04 3.10
C LEU A 536 -2.38 -22.30 3.67
N GLY A 537 -3.10 -23.09 4.46
CA GLY A 537 -2.58 -24.30 5.10
C GLY A 537 -1.39 -24.04 6.01
N LYS A 538 -0.18 -24.33 5.55
CA LYS A 538 1.07 -24.01 6.27
C LYS A 538 1.86 -22.87 5.62
N GLU A 539 1.41 -22.41 4.47
CA GLU A 539 2.05 -21.35 3.70
C GLU A 539 1.50 -20.02 4.17
N VAL A 540 2.37 -19.19 4.75
CA VAL A 540 2.05 -17.82 5.12
C VAL A 540 2.93 -16.89 4.31
N GLU A 541 2.29 -15.97 3.60
CA GLU A 541 2.95 -14.98 2.75
C GLU A 541 2.62 -13.58 3.26
N ALA A 542 3.61 -12.71 3.35
CA ALA A 542 3.39 -11.30 3.59
C ALA A 542 3.23 -10.57 2.26
N SER A 543 2.11 -9.87 2.07
CA SER A 543 1.97 -8.87 1.00
C SER A 543 2.48 -7.49 1.41
N ASN A 544 2.79 -7.30 2.70
CA ASN A 544 3.61 -6.22 3.24
C ASN A 544 4.18 -6.64 4.61
N GLY A 545 5.39 -6.20 4.94
CA GLY A 545 6.03 -6.53 6.22
C GLY A 545 6.58 -7.96 6.28
N THR A 546 6.59 -8.56 7.47
CA THR A 546 7.15 -9.90 7.72
C THR A 546 6.08 -10.87 8.23
N THR A 547 6.35 -12.17 8.14
CA THR A 547 5.46 -13.23 8.66
C THR A 547 5.87 -13.73 10.05
N ASP A 548 7.06 -13.36 10.53
CA ASP A 548 7.67 -13.91 11.75
C ASP A 548 6.78 -13.81 12.99
N ALA A 549 6.24 -12.61 13.27
CA ALA A 549 5.37 -12.40 14.42
C ALA A 549 4.04 -13.17 14.32
N TYR A 550 3.53 -13.39 13.11
CA TYR A 550 2.32 -14.20 12.88
C TYR A 550 2.60 -15.68 13.14
N MET A 551 3.73 -16.19 12.60
CA MET A 551 4.15 -17.56 12.79
C MET A 551 4.48 -17.85 14.26
N GLN A 552 5.10 -16.90 14.97
CA GLN A 552 5.33 -16.99 16.40
C GLN A 552 4.03 -17.10 17.18
N MET A 553 3.01 -16.29 16.84
CA MET A 553 1.70 -16.35 17.46
C MET A 553 1.02 -17.71 17.24
N LEU A 554 1.01 -18.22 16.00
CA LEU A 554 0.44 -19.53 15.69
C LEU A 554 1.17 -20.68 16.42
N SER A 555 2.50 -20.61 16.47
CA SER A 555 3.33 -21.60 17.16
C SER A 555 3.10 -21.57 18.67
N PHE A 556 3.02 -20.38 19.25
CA PHE A 556 2.70 -20.18 20.66
C PHE A 556 1.33 -20.79 20.99
N VAL A 557 0.31 -20.53 20.18
CA VAL A 557 -1.03 -21.11 20.41
C VAL A 557 -1.02 -22.63 20.26
N ALA A 558 -0.34 -23.18 19.25
CA ALA A 558 -0.30 -24.63 19.01
C ALA A 558 0.41 -25.41 20.13
N GLN A 559 1.43 -24.82 20.76
CA GLN A 559 2.32 -25.51 21.72
C GLN A 559 1.90 -25.35 23.20
N ASN A 560 1.00 -24.42 23.52
CA ASN A 560 0.63 -24.11 24.90
C ASN A 560 -0.77 -24.61 25.27
N ASP A 561 -0.96 -24.93 26.55
CA ASP A 561 -2.27 -25.22 27.10
C ASP A 561 -2.95 -23.94 27.63
N PHE A 562 -4.21 -23.79 27.23
CA PHE A 562 -5.07 -22.65 27.57
C PHE A 562 -6.19 -23.04 28.55
N SER A 563 -6.25 -24.30 28.98
CA SER A 563 -7.24 -24.77 29.94
C SER A 563 -7.13 -24.05 31.29
N GLY A 564 -8.28 -23.90 31.97
CA GLY A 564 -8.38 -23.28 33.29
C GLY A 564 -8.59 -21.77 33.30
N GLU A 565 -9.13 -21.28 34.42
CA GLU A 565 -9.34 -19.85 34.69
C GLU A 565 -8.01 -19.11 34.92
N ASN A 566 -7.96 -17.80 34.64
CA ASN A 566 -6.79 -16.94 34.86
C ASN A 566 -5.48 -17.46 34.21
N ASN A 567 -5.61 -18.12 33.06
CA ASN A 567 -4.48 -18.74 32.36
C ASN A 567 -3.47 -17.68 31.84
N ALA A 568 -2.20 -17.81 32.22
CA ALA A 568 -1.14 -16.86 31.84
C ALA A 568 -0.81 -16.89 30.34
N ASN A 569 -0.94 -18.04 29.68
CA ASN A 569 -0.78 -18.14 28.22
C ASN A 569 -1.91 -17.40 27.51
N TYR A 570 -3.13 -17.46 28.05
CA TYR A 570 -4.25 -16.68 27.52
C TYR A 570 -4.04 -15.17 27.70
N ALA A 571 -3.49 -14.72 28.84
CA ALA A 571 -3.07 -13.33 28.99
C ALA A 571 -2.01 -12.92 27.96
N THR A 572 -1.07 -13.82 27.64
CA THR A 572 -0.01 -13.60 26.65
C THR A 572 -0.59 -13.51 25.23
N VAL A 573 -1.47 -14.42 24.82
CA VAL A 573 -2.01 -14.41 23.45
C VAL A 573 -2.84 -13.16 23.17
N LYS A 574 -3.52 -12.59 24.18
CA LYS A 574 -4.24 -11.31 24.07
C LYS A 574 -3.34 -10.12 23.68
N THR A 575 -2.03 -10.23 23.88
CA THR A 575 -1.06 -9.21 23.43
C THR A 575 -0.64 -9.39 21.97
N MET A 576 -0.80 -10.60 21.43
CA MET A 576 -0.40 -10.96 20.07
C MET A 576 -1.59 -10.90 19.09
N LEU A 577 -2.80 -11.14 19.59
CA LEU A 577 -4.01 -11.38 18.81
C LEU A 577 -5.20 -10.66 19.45
N ASP A 578 -5.98 -9.95 18.63
CA ASP A 578 -7.30 -9.46 19.02
C ASP A 578 -8.28 -10.63 19.08
N VAL A 579 -8.38 -11.25 20.27
CA VAL A 579 -9.24 -12.42 20.50
C VAL A 579 -10.74 -12.12 20.34
N GLY A 580 -11.13 -10.84 20.51
CA GLY A 580 -12.51 -10.40 20.30
C GLY A 580 -12.87 -10.36 18.82
N ASN A 581 -11.98 -9.78 18.01
CA ASN A 581 -12.08 -9.86 16.55
C ASN A 581 -12.02 -11.30 16.04
N LEU A 582 -11.13 -12.15 16.57
CA LEU A 582 -11.09 -13.57 16.19
C LEU A 582 -12.44 -14.25 16.45
N ALA A 583 -13.07 -13.98 17.60
CA ALA A 583 -14.37 -14.57 17.92
C ALA A 583 -15.46 -14.15 16.92
N GLU A 584 -15.57 -12.85 16.61
CA GLU A 584 -16.54 -12.33 15.64
C GLU A 584 -16.24 -12.80 14.21
N TYR A 585 -14.97 -12.88 13.83
CA TYR A 585 -14.52 -13.42 12.54
C TYR A 585 -14.93 -14.89 12.37
N MET A 586 -14.65 -15.74 13.36
CA MET A 586 -15.06 -17.14 13.33
C MET A 586 -16.59 -17.28 13.33
N ALA A 587 -17.31 -16.45 14.10
CA ALA A 587 -18.77 -16.45 14.10
C ALA A 587 -19.33 -16.12 12.71
N ALA A 588 -18.73 -15.16 12.01
CA ALA A 588 -19.10 -14.80 10.64
C ALA A 588 -18.86 -15.96 9.67
N GLU A 589 -17.65 -16.53 9.63
CA GLU A 589 -17.33 -17.67 8.75
C GLU A 589 -18.21 -18.91 9.03
N ILE A 590 -18.53 -19.16 10.31
CA ILE A 590 -19.46 -20.23 10.72
C ILE A 590 -20.88 -19.95 10.22
N TYR A 591 -21.39 -18.73 10.40
CA TYR A 591 -22.71 -18.38 9.88
C TYR A 591 -22.76 -18.53 8.37
N MET A 592 -21.78 -17.93 7.69
CA MET A 592 -21.61 -17.97 6.24
C MET A 592 -21.37 -19.38 5.72
N HIS A 593 -21.09 -20.38 6.57
CA HIS A 593 -20.91 -21.76 6.13
C HIS A 593 -19.84 -21.90 5.03
N ASN A 594 -18.74 -21.16 5.19
CA ASN A 594 -17.67 -21.09 4.18
C ASN A 594 -16.85 -22.39 4.13
N GLY A 595 -17.06 -23.20 3.10
CA GLY A 595 -16.41 -24.50 2.95
C GLY A 595 -14.92 -24.45 2.60
N ASP A 596 -14.42 -23.32 2.11
CA ASP A 596 -13.01 -23.17 1.73
C ASP A 596 -12.14 -22.67 2.91
N TRP A 597 -12.79 -22.14 3.95
CA TRP A 597 -12.19 -21.82 5.24
C TRP A 597 -12.20 -23.05 6.18
N PRO A 598 -11.29 -23.22 7.18
CA PRO A 598 -10.20 -22.33 7.61
C PRO A 598 -8.83 -22.60 6.99
N ASN A 599 -8.70 -23.63 6.15
CA ASN A 599 -7.43 -23.96 5.50
C ASN A 599 -7.02 -22.94 4.43
N ASN A 600 -8.00 -22.25 3.85
CA ASN A 600 -7.81 -21.21 2.86
C ASN A 600 -8.58 -19.94 3.28
N ASN A 601 -8.42 -18.88 2.49
CA ASN A 601 -9.16 -17.61 2.61
C ASN A 601 -8.95 -16.87 3.94
N VAL A 602 -7.81 -17.10 4.58
CA VAL A 602 -7.40 -16.38 5.79
C VAL A 602 -6.54 -15.17 5.44
N ARG A 603 -7.01 -13.99 5.87
CA ARG A 603 -6.29 -12.71 5.82
C ARG A 603 -6.19 -12.11 7.20
N ALA A 604 -5.03 -11.54 7.52
CA ALA A 604 -4.85 -10.79 8.75
C ALA A 604 -3.87 -9.64 8.56
N TRP A 605 -3.97 -8.64 9.43
CA TRP A 605 -2.99 -7.58 9.54
C TRP A 605 -2.62 -7.28 10.99
N SER A 606 -1.46 -6.68 11.19
CA SER A 606 -1.01 -6.12 12.47
C SER A 606 -0.20 -4.84 12.23
N ALA A 607 -0.03 -4.04 13.26
CA ALA A 607 0.80 -2.84 13.25
C ALA A 607 1.30 -2.53 14.67
N PRO A 608 2.28 -1.63 14.88
CA PRO A 608 2.71 -1.23 16.22
C PRO A 608 1.53 -0.77 17.09
N GLY A 609 1.30 -1.46 18.21
CA GLY A 609 0.16 -1.19 19.10
C GLY A 609 -1.17 -1.86 18.70
N TYR A 610 -1.19 -2.58 17.57
CA TYR A 610 -2.37 -3.29 17.06
C TYR A 610 -2.03 -4.78 16.91
N PRO A 611 -2.55 -5.65 17.81
CA PRO A 611 -2.35 -7.10 17.69
C PRO A 611 -2.98 -7.63 16.39
N TRP A 612 -2.67 -8.87 16.03
CA TRP A 612 -3.19 -9.49 14.82
C TRP A 612 -4.72 -9.42 14.78
N LYS A 613 -5.24 -8.98 13.63
CA LYS A 613 -6.65 -8.82 13.35
C LYS A 613 -7.01 -9.55 12.06
N PHE A 614 -8.05 -10.37 12.12
CA PHE A 614 -8.57 -11.14 10.99
C PHE A 614 -9.65 -10.37 10.23
N MET A 615 -9.73 -10.68 8.93
CA MET A 615 -10.60 -10.04 7.95
C MET A 615 -11.32 -11.12 7.15
N VAL A 616 -12.57 -10.90 6.76
CA VAL A 616 -13.28 -11.80 5.83
C VAL A 616 -12.84 -11.53 4.39
N TYR A 617 -12.59 -12.59 3.64
CA TYR A 617 -12.04 -12.51 2.29
C TYR A 617 -12.46 -13.72 1.47
N ASP A 618 -12.81 -13.50 0.19
CA ASP A 618 -13.11 -14.56 -0.80
C ASP A 618 -14.20 -15.53 -0.31
N LEU A 619 -15.41 -14.98 -0.14
CA LEU A 619 -16.55 -15.67 0.47
C LEU A 619 -17.37 -16.51 -0.53
N ASP A 620 -16.91 -16.61 -1.78
CA ASP A 620 -17.62 -17.25 -2.89
C ASP A 620 -18.12 -18.68 -2.57
N HIS A 621 -17.48 -19.39 -1.63
CA HIS A 621 -17.79 -20.77 -1.21
C HIS A 621 -18.62 -20.87 0.09
N GLY A 622 -19.12 -19.74 0.59
CA GLY A 622 -20.11 -19.68 1.66
C GLY A 622 -21.56 -19.70 1.16
N PHE A 623 -22.49 -19.45 2.06
CA PHE A 623 -23.92 -19.36 1.85
C PHE A 623 -24.48 -20.56 1.07
N ASP A 624 -25.24 -20.27 0.03
CA ASP A 624 -25.97 -21.20 -0.82
C ASP A 624 -25.09 -21.90 -1.86
N TRP A 625 -23.78 -22.01 -1.62
CA TRP A 625 -22.86 -22.71 -2.51
C TRP A 625 -23.05 -24.22 -2.38
N MET A 626 -23.57 -24.86 -3.42
CA MET A 626 -23.83 -26.31 -3.40
C MET A 626 -22.83 -27.14 -4.22
N TRP A 627 -21.87 -26.50 -4.89
CA TRP A 627 -20.82 -27.25 -5.57
C TRP A 627 -19.83 -27.77 -4.54
N GLY A 628 -19.60 -29.08 -4.54
CA GLY A 628 -18.66 -29.74 -3.65
C GLY A 628 -17.31 -29.04 -3.59
N VAL A 629 -17.06 -28.36 -2.47
CA VAL A 629 -15.74 -27.80 -2.16
C VAL A 629 -14.84 -28.96 -1.75
N ASN A 630 -13.54 -28.86 -2.06
CA ASN A 630 -12.56 -29.90 -1.72
C ASN A 630 -12.96 -31.29 -2.20
N ASN A 631 -13.20 -31.45 -3.51
CA ASN A 631 -13.62 -32.73 -4.14
C ASN A 631 -14.91 -33.34 -3.55
N GLY A 632 -15.83 -32.50 -3.06
CA GLY A 632 -17.09 -32.95 -2.48
C GLY A 632 -17.04 -33.32 -0.99
N GLU A 633 -15.95 -32.97 -0.29
CA GLU A 633 -15.87 -33.17 1.17
C GLU A 633 -16.76 -32.23 1.98
N PHE A 634 -17.18 -31.12 1.39
CA PHE A 634 -18.04 -30.12 2.01
C PHE A 634 -19.30 -29.90 1.20
N ASP A 635 -20.44 -29.97 1.87
CA ASP A 635 -21.78 -29.65 1.41
C ASP A 635 -22.61 -29.02 2.54
N GLN A 636 -23.86 -28.68 2.23
CA GLN A 636 -24.80 -27.97 3.11
C GLN A 636 -25.20 -28.74 4.39
N SER A 637 -24.86 -30.03 4.50
CA SER A 637 -25.11 -30.85 5.69
C SER A 637 -23.97 -30.80 6.71
N ASN A 638 -22.79 -30.30 6.34
CA ASN A 638 -21.64 -30.23 7.22
C ASN A 638 -21.88 -29.32 8.43
N ASN A 639 -21.52 -29.79 9.62
CA ASN A 639 -21.44 -28.97 10.83
C ASN A 639 -20.09 -28.20 10.83
N MET A 640 -20.15 -26.88 11.00
CA MET A 640 -18.94 -26.03 10.89
C MET A 640 -17.93 -26.26 12.01
N PHE A 641 -18.33 -26.64 13.22
CA PHE A 641 -17.37 -26.94 14.28
C PHE A 641 -16.58 -28.20 13.99
N ALA A 642 -17.23 -29.25 13.47
CA ALA A 642 -16.53 -30.44 12.99
C ALA A 642 -15.55 -30.10 11.86
N TRP A 643 -15.95 -29.20 10.95
CA TRP A 643 -15.11 -28.73 9.85
C TRP A 643 -13.87 -27.95 10.31
N ILE A 644 -14.04 -27.01 11.24
CA ILE A 644 -12.95 -26.22 11.83
C ILE A 644 -11.96 -27.11 12.57
N LYS A 645 -12.46 -28.02 13.42
CA LYS A 645 -11.61 -28.94 14.20
C LYS A 645 -10.75 -29.82 13.32
N LYS A 646 -11.29 -30.25 12.18
CA LYS A 646 -10.56 -30.97 11.13
C LYS A 646 -9.50 -30.08 10.47
N GLY A 647 -9.73 -28.77 10.39
CA GLY A 647 -8.86 -27.81 9.72
C GLY A 647 -9.13 -27.69 8.22
N GLY A 648 -10.40 -27.80 7.81
CA GLY A 648 -10.84 -27.69 6.41
C GLY A 648 -10.77 -29.00 5.61
N GLY A 649 -10.90 -28.92 4.28
CA GLY A 649 -10.92 -30.08 3.37
C GLY A 649 -9.55 -30.44 2.77
N ASN A 650 -9.49 -31.48 1.90
CA ASN A 650 -8.43 -32.06 1.03
C ASN A 650 -6.96 -32.13 1.54
N LYS A 651 -6.50 -31.15 2.33
CA LYS A 651 -5.27 -31.15 3.12
C LYS A 651 -5.55 -30.53 4.51
N PRO A 652 -6.38 -31.18 5.36
CA PRO A 652 -6.70 -30.66 6.69
C PRO A 652 -5.43 -30.26 7.45
N CYS A 653 -5.41 -29.06 8.01
CA CYS A 653 -4.23 -28.51 8.67
C CYS A 653 -4.52 -28.29 10.16
N LYS A 654 -3.86 -29.08 11.02
CA LYS A 654 -3.95 -28.97 12.48
C LYS A 654 -2.59 -28.98 13.20
N ASP A 655 -1.50 -29.05 12.44
CA ASP A 655 -0.15 -29.01 12.99
C ASP A 655 0.24 -27.57 13.38
N GLU A 656 1.42 -27.41 13.97
CA GLU A 656 2.02 -26.09 14.20
C GLU A 656 2.00 -25.25 12.92
N GLY A 657 1.58 -23.98 13.04
CA GLY A 657 1.43 -23.05 11.92
C GLY A 657 0.08 -23.09 11.19
N CYS A 658 -0.86 -23.97 11.57
CA CYS A 658 -2.20 -24.00 10.97
C CYS A 658 -3.21 -23.12 11.72
N PHE A 659 -4.10 -22.42 11.00
CA PHE A 659 -5.15 -21.58 11.60
C PHE A 659 -6.05 -22.34 12.59
N ALA A 660 -6.39 -23.60 12.30
CA ALA A 660 -7.32 -24.40 13.10
C ALA A 660 -6.91 -24.52 14.59
N ASN A 661 -5.63 -24.37 14.91
CA ASN A 661 -5.14 -24.36 16.29
C ASN A 661 -5.65 -23.17 17.10
N LEU A 662 -5.97 -22.03 16.47
CA LEU A 662 -6.60 -20.91 17.14
C LEU A 662 -7.93 -21.32 17.76
N TYR A 663 -8.78 -22.07 17.04
CA TYR A 663 -9.99 -22.63 17.61
C TYR A 663 -9.68 -23.75 18.60
N ASN A 664 -8.95 -24.78 18.16
CA ASN A 664 -8.76 -26.03 18.91
C ASN A 664 -8.09 -25.83 20.29
N GLN A 665 -7.26 -24.79 20.44
CA GLN A 665 -6.56 -24.50 21.69
C GLN A 665 -7.29 -23.44 22.52
N LEU A 666 -7.67 -22.30 21.92
CA LEU A 666 -8.27 -21.20 22.69
C LEU A 666 -9.65 -21.56 23.23
N ILE A 667 -10.43 -22.41 22.54
CA ILE A 667 -11.76 -22.83 23.04
C ILE A 667 -11.72 -23.63 24.35
N LYS A 668 -10.53 -24.14 24.74
CA LYS A 668 -10.33 -24.80 26.04
C LYS A 668 -10.29 -23.81 27.21
N ASN A 669 -10.03 -22.53 26.93
CA ASN A 669 -10.01 -21.50 27.94
C ASN A 669 -11.45 -21.06 28.31
N PRO A 670 -11.85 -21.10 29.58
CA PRO A 670 -13.20 -20.70 29.99
C PRO A 670 -13.57 -19.25 29.64
N GLU A 671 -12.63 -18.30 29.77
CA GLU A 671 -12.85 -16.88 29.42
C GLU A 671 -13.09 -16.72 27.91
N PHE A 672 -12.23 -17.32 27.07
CA PHE A 672 -12.40 -17.29 25.63
C PHE A 672 -13.69 -17.98 25.18
N LYS A 673 -13.97 -19.18 25.69
CA LYS A 673 -15.19 -19.93 25.35
C LYS A 673 -16.45 -19.12 25.66
N ARG A 674 -16.52 -18.52 26.85
CA ARG A 674 -17.65 -17.68 27.27
C ARG A 674 -17.81 -16.47 26.34
N MET A 675 -16.72 -15.74 26.10
CA MET A 675 -16.71 -14.58 25.20
C MET A 675 -17.10 -14.98 23.77
N PHE A 676 -16.56 -16.07 23.24
CA PHE A 676 -16.84 -16.56 21.90
C PHE A 676 -18.33 -16.81 21.72
N ILE A 677 -18.96 -17.58 22.61
CA ILE A 677 -20.40 -17.88 22.56
C ILE A 677 -21.24 -16.60 22.63
N ASN A 678 -20.92 -15.68 23.54
CA ASN A 678 -21.68 -14.44 23.74
C ASN A 678 -21.52 -13.45 22.59
N ARG A 679 -20.30 -13.28 22.05
CA ARG A 679 -20.07 -12.43 20.88
C ARG A 679 -20.72 -13.04 19.63
N SER A 680 -20.66 -14.35 19.44
CA SER A 680 -21.41 -15.04 18.38
C SER A 680 -22.92 -14.82 18.50
N ALA A 681 -23.48 -14.85 19.70
CA ALA A 681 -24.91 -14.58 19.92
C ALA A 681 -25.31 -13.16 19.50
N VAL A 682 -24.44 -12.17 19.74
CA VAL A 682 -24.61 -10.80 19.22
C VAL A 682 -24.52 -10.78 17.69
N MET A 683 -23.53 -11.47 17.09
CA MET A 683 -23.40 -11.58 15.64
C MET A 683 -24.69 -12.13 15.02
N PHE A 684 -25.20 -13.26 15.52
CA PHE A 684 -26.43 -13.89 15.02
C PHE A 684 -27.69 -13.07 15.27
N THR A 685 -27.71 -12.20 16.29
CA THR A 685 -28.87 -11.34 16.54
C THR A 685 -28.84 -10.08 15.67
N SER A 686 -27.66 -9.49 15.45
CA SER A 686 -27.53 -8.11 14.97
C SER A 686 -26.91 -7.96 13.58
N TYR A 687 -26.10 -8.92 13.14
CA TYR A 687 -25.27 -8.78 11.94
C TYR A 687 -25.46 -9.94 10.97
N THR A 688 -25.14 -11.16 11.39
CA THR A 688 -25.17 -12.37 10.56
C THR A 688 -26.46 -13.14 10.80
N ASN A 689 -27.55 -12.70 10.17
CA ASN A 689 -28.86 -13.35 10.20
C ASN A 689 -29.64 -13.12 8.91
N GLY A 690 -30.64 -13.97 8.67
CA GLY A 690 -31.43 -13.98 7.43
C GLY A 690 -32.11 -12.65 7.14
N LYS A 691 -32.58 -11.94 8.18
CA LYS A 691 -33.21 -10.63 8.02
C LYS A 691 -32.23 -9.56 7.55
N ASN A 692 -31.00 -9.54 8.10
CA ASN A 692 -29.99 -8.58 7.65
C ASN A 692 -29.45 -8.95 6.26
N VAL A 693 -29.29 -10.26 5.97
CA VAL A 693 -28.96 -10.74 4.62
C VAL A 693 -30.00 -10.26 3.61
N GLU A 694 -31.29 -10.47 3.86
CA GLU A 694 -32.37 -10.00 2.99
C GLU A 694 -32.31 -8.48 2.76
N LYS A 695 -32.16 -7.70 3.82
CA LYS A 695 -32.03 -6.24 3.75
C LYS A 695 -30.85 -5.81 2.87
N VAL A 696 -29.67 -6.40 3.06
CA VAL A 696 -28.46 -6.02 2.32
C VAL A 696 -28.53 -6.50 0.87
N VAL A 697 -29.06 -7.71 0.61
CA VAL A 697 -29.33 -8.22 -0.74
C VAL A 697 -30.23 -7.26 -1.50
N ASP A 698 -31.37 -6.88 -0.92
CA ASP A 698 -32.33 -5.99 -1.58
C ASP A 698 -31.70 -4.62 -1.87
N ALA A 699 -30.89 -4.09 -0.94
CA ALA A 699 -30.18 -2.83 -1.15
C ALA A 699 -29.16 -2.92 -2.29
N MET A 700 -28.39 -4.01 -2.39
CA MET A 700 -27.40 -4.20 -3.45
C MET A 700 -28.06 -4.43 -4.82
N VAL A 701 -29.05 -5.32 -4.91
CA VAL A 701 -29.78 -5.60 -6.16
C VAL A 701 -30.45 -4.35 -6.71
N ALA A 702 -30.99 -3.48 -5.85
CA ALA A 702 -31.61 -2.22 -6.27
C ALA A 702 -30.64 -1.27 -7.00
N THR A 703 -29.32 -1.46 -6.87
CA THR A 703 -28.31 -0.67 -7.58
C THR A 703 -27.97 -1.20 -8.98
N ILE A 704 -28.46 -2.39 -9.34
CA ILE A 704 -28.14 -3.06 -10.60
C ILE A 704 -29.32 -2.91 -11.55
N ASP A 705 -29.10 -2.28 -12.72
CA ASP A 705 -30.16 -2.08 -13.71
C ASP A 705 -30.49 -3.40 -14.45
N ASN A 706 -31.78 -3.73 -14.56
CA ASN A 706 -32.24 -4.98 -15.17
C ASN A 706 -31.87 -5.13 -16.66
N ASN A 707 -31.80 -4.02 -17.40
CA ASN A 707 -31.39 -4.05 -18.80
C ASN A 707 -29.89 -4.34 -18.89
N GLU A 708 -29.08 -3.71 -18.03
CA GLU A 708 -27.64 -3.99 -17.95
C GLU A 708 -27.37 -5.44 -17.50
N MET A 709 -28.14 -5.99 -16.55
CA MET A 709 -28.04 -7.40 -16.20
C MET A 709 -28.34 -8.32 -17.38
N THR A 710 -29.36 -7.96 -18.18
CA THR A 710 -29.72 -8.74 -19.36
C THR A 710 -28.62 -8.68 -20.41
N ARG A 711 -28.07 -7.48 -20.67
CA ARG A 711 -26.94 -7.25 -21.57
C ARG A 711 -25.67 -8.00 -21.13
N ASP A 712 -25.35 -7.99 -19.83
CA ASP A 712 -24.22 -8.75 -19.28
C ASP A 712 -24.41 -10.26 -19.50
N LEU A 713 -25.59 -10.81 -19.16
CA LEU A 713 -25.87 -12.25 -19.28
C LEU A 713 -25.95 -12.73 -20.74
N GLU A 714 -26.39 -11.89 -21.68
CA GLU A 714 -26.35 -12.21 -23.10
C GLU A 714 -24.92 -12.34 -23.63
N LYS A 715 -24.03 -11.44 -23.16
CA LYS A 715 -22.61 -11.43 -23.53
C LYS A 715 -21.83 -12.53 -22.82
N PHE A 716 -22.09 -12.69 -21.53
CA PHE A 716 -21.44 -13.62 -20.62
C PHE A 716 -22.48 -14.62 -20.13
N LYS A 717 -22.72 -15.65 -20.93
CA LYS A 717 -23.77 -16.66 -20.71
C LYS A 717 -23.49 -17.55 -19.49
N GLN A 718 -23.71 -16.99 -18.32
CA GLN A 718 -23.50 -17.62 -17.02
C GLN A 718 -24.65 -18.59 -16.69
N ASP A 719 -25.86 -18.29 -17.15
CA ASP A 719 -27.05 -19.13 -17.03
C ASP A 719 -26.93 -20.48 -17.76
N GLN A 720 -26.08 -20.55 -18.79
CA GLN A 720 -25.77 -21.79 -19.51
C GLN A 720 -24.70 -22.63 -18.82
N LYS A 721 -24.04 -22.10 -17.78
CA LYS A 721 -23.08 -22.86 -16.99
C LYS A 721 -23.81 -23.62 -15.90
N TRP A 722 -23.45 -24.89 -15.72
CA TRP A 722 -24.06 -25.75 -14.71
C TRP A 722 -23.64 -25.32 -13.30
N TYR A 723 -24.60 -24.87 -12.50
CA TYR A 723 -24.42 -24.48 -11.10
C TYR A 723 -25.70 -24.75 -10.30
N LYS A 724 -25.57 -25.43 -9.15
CA LYS A 724 -26.68 -25.72 -8.23
C LYS A 724 -26.71 -24.74 -7.07
N ASN A 725 -27.90 -24.27 -6.73
CA ASN A 725 -28.21 -23.48 -5.54
C ASN A 725 -29.60 -23.84 -4.99
N SER A 726 -30.03 -23.20 -3.89
CA SER A 726 -31.34 -23.45 -3.26
C SER A 726 -32.54 -23.19 -4.17
N CYS A 727 -32.39 -22.42 -5.25
CA CYS A 727 -33.44 -22.25 -6.28
C CYS A 727 -33.33 -23.25 -7.45
N GLY A 728 -32.35 -24.16 -7.47
CA GLY A 728 -32.09 -25.08 -8.56
C GLY A 728 -30.87 -24.70 -9.40
N ASP A 729 -30.95 -24.97 -10.71
CA ASP A 729 -29.84 -24.75 -11.64
C ASP A 729 -29.97 -23.37 -12.33
N GLY A 730 -29.05 -22.43 -12.08
CA GLY A 730 -28.98 -21.15 -12.80
C GLY A 730 -28.51 -19.93 -12.00
N PHE A 731 -28.54 -18.76 -12.67
CA PHE A 731 -28.08 -17.48 -12.13
C PHE A 731 -29.20 -16.72 -11.39
N SER A 732 -28.97 -16.41 -10.12
CA SER A 732 -29.91 -15.68 -9.26
C SER A 732 -29.80 -14.17 -9.46
N ARG A 733 -30.66 -13.63 -10.34
CA ARG A 733 -30.72 -12.19 -10.64
C ARG A 733 -31.04 -11.33 -9.42
N THR A 734 -31.94 -11.79 -8.54
CA THR A 734 -32.46 -11.01 -7.41
C THR A 734 -31.89 -11.44 -6.06
N GLY A 735 -30.94 -12.37 -6.05
CA GLY A 735 -30.42 -12.97 -4.81
C GLY A 735 -31.48 -13.76 -4.03
N SER A 736 -32.61 -14.17 -4.64
CA SER A 736 -33.69 -14.88 -3.96
C SER A 736 -33.25 -16.19 -3.29
N CYS A 737 -32.26 -16.86 -3.87
CA CYS A 737 -31.73 -18.13 -3.37
C CYS A 737 -30.93 -17.89 -2.08
N LEU A 738 -30.10 -16.86 -2.09
CA LEU A 738 -29.35 -16.41 -0.92
C LEU A 738 -30.27 -16.03 0.25
N LYS A 739 -31.38 -15.33 -0.02
CA LYS A 739 -32.39 -15.00 0.99
C LYS A 739 -33.07 -16.23 1.57
N SER A 740 -33.45 -17.18 0.71
CA SER A 740 -34.10 -18.43 1.12
C SER A 740 -33.18 -19.29 1.98
N TRP A 741 -31.91 -19.42 1.56
CA TRP A 741 -30.88 -20.12 2.31
C TRP A 741 -30.65 -19.48 3.68
N ALA A 742 -30.46 -18.15 3.74
CA ALA A 742 -30.14 -17.46 4.98
C ALA A 742 -31.26 -17.56 6.02
N ALA A 743 -32.53 -17.54 5.59
CA ALA A 743 -33.67 -17.77 6.47
C ALA A 743 -33.63 -19.16 7.15
N SER A 744 -33.09 -20.18 6.47
CA SER A 744 -32.92 -21.52 7.04
C SER A 744 -31.65 -21.66 7.89
N ARG A 745 -30.61 -20.87 7.60
CA ARG A 745 -29.32 -20.92 8.33
C ARG A 745 -29.44 -20.45 9.77
N ASP A 746 -30.33 -19.49 10.05
CA ASP A 746 -30.50 -18.89 11.37
C ASP A 746 -30.79 -19.93 12.47
N SER A 747 -31.66 -20.92 12.23
CA SER A 747 -31.92 -21.98 13.21
C SER A 747 -30.79 -23.01 13.26
N LYS A 748 -30.19 -23.32 12.10
CA LYS A 748 -29.14 -24.33 12.00
C LYS A 748 -27.87 -23.93 12.74
N VAL A 749 -27.43 -22.67 12.61
CA VAL A 749 -26.23 -22.18 13.32
C VAL A 749 -26.42 -22.20 14.84
N ILE A 750 -27.62 -21.88 15.33
CA ILE A 750 -27.94 -21.94 16.76
C ILE A 750 -27.87 -23.39 17.25
N GLN A 751 -28.45 -24.34 16.51
CA GLN A 751 -28.36 -25.76 16.81
C GLN A 751 -26.90 -26.25 16.86
N GLU A 752 -26.06 -25.84 15.92
CA GLU A 752 -24.63 -26.23 15.91
C GLU A 752 -23.90 -25.75 17.18
N TYR A 753 -24.21 -24.56 17.69
CA TYR A 753 -23.65 -24.06 18.96
C TYR A 753 -24.21 -24.81 20.18
N GLU A 754 -25.51 -25.12 20.18
CA GLU A 754 -26.13 -25.92 21.24
C GLU A 754 -25.49 -27.30 21.36
N GLU A 755 -25.27 -27.98 20.24
CA GLU A 755 -24.62 -29.29 20.16
C GLU A 755 -23.14 -29.23 20.56
N GLU A 756 -22.38 -28.25 20.07
CA GLU A 756 -20.94 -28.12 20.35
C GLU A 756 -20.65 -27.82 21.81
N PHE A 757 -21.47 -26.98 22.46
CA PHE A 757 -21.19 -26.46 23.79
C PHE A 757 -22.12 -26.98 24.90
N GLY A 758 -23.12 -27.80 24.56
CA GLY A 758 -24.08 -28.35 25.53
C GLY A 758 -25.05 -27.30 26.08
N LEU A 759 -25.51 -26.37 25.22
CA LEU A 759 -26.36 -25.25 25.61
C LEU A 759 -27.85 -25.63 25.51
N SER A 760 -28.71 -24.97 26.28
CA SER A 760 -30.13 -25.35 26.43
C SER A 760 -31.11 -24.37 25.76
N GLY A 761 -30.77 -23.82 24.60
CA GLY A 761 -31.56 -22.78 23.95
C GLY A 761 -30.97 -21.38 24.06
N THR A 762 -31.76 -20.39 23.66
CA THR A 762 -31.44 -18.95 23.83
C THR A 762 -32.52 -18.25 24.65
N ALA A 763 -32.12 -17.17 25.33
CA ALA A 763 -32.98 -16.31 26.13
C ALA A 763 -32.86 -14.84 25.68
N SER A 764 -33.99 -14.12 25.64
CA SER A 764 -34.01 -12.68 25.37
C SER A 764 -33.54 -11.89 26.59
N VAL A 765 -32.43 -11.15 26.45
CA VAL A 765 -31.83 -10.33 27.52
C VAL A 765 -31.69 -8.89 27.05
N THR A 766 -32.02 -7.95 27.95
CA THR A 766 -31.79 -6.51 27.76
C THR A 766 -30.61 -6.05 28.59
N ILE A 767 -29.62 -5.42 27.96
CA ILE A 767 -28.43 -4.85 28.59
C ILE A 767 -28.41 -3.35 28.29
N GLY A 768 -28.15 -2.49 29.25
CA GLY A 768 -28.07 -1.06 28.95
C GLY A 768 -27.42 -0.20 30.02
N ALA A 769 -27.41 1.11 29.77
CA ALA A 769 -26.89 2.13 30.66
C ALA A 769 -27.88 3.30 30.80
N THR A 770 -27.98 3.84 32.01
CA THR A 770 -28.69 5.09 32.33
C THR A 770 -27.72 6.07 32.99
N GLY A 771 -27.72 7.33 32.56
CA GLY A 771 -26.79 8.36 33.04
C GLY A 771 -25.53 8.47 32.16
N LYS A 772 -24.44 9.01 32.72
CA LYS A 772 -23.19 9.25 32.00
C LYS A 772 -22.22 8.06 32.11
N GLY A 773 -22.45 7.04 31.30
CA GLY A 773 -21.56 5.90 31.18
C GLY A 773 -22.03 4.92 30.12
N THR A 774 -21.27 3.83 29.95
CA THR A 774 -21.56 2.77 28.99
C THR A 774 -21.46 1.40 29.64
N VAL A 775 -22.05 0.39 29.00
CA VAL A 775 -21.83 -1.02 29.36
C VAL A 775 -21.05 -1.70 28.26
N LEU A 776 -20.01 -2.43 28.65
CA LEU A 776 -19.32 -3.37 27.80
C LEU A 776 -19.84 -4.79 28.06
N MET A 777 -20.10 -5.53 26.99
CA MET A 777 -20.46 -6.94 27.02
C MET A 777 -19.28 -7.75 26.48
N GLU A 778 -18.69 -8.60 27.33
CA GLU A 778 -17.44 -9.34 27.03
C GLU A 778 -16.35 -8.43 26.44
N GLY A 779 -16.19 -7.25 27.04
CA GLY A 779 -15.20 -6.24 26.65
C GLY A 779 -15.52 -5.46 25.36
N ALA A 780 -16.63 -5.74 24.67
CA ALA A 780 -17.08 -4.97 23.50
C ALA A 780 -18.17 -3.96 23.86
N ALA A 781 -18.19 -2.84 23.14
CA ALA A 781 -19.33 -1.93 23.19
C ALA A 781 -20.61 -2.63 22.68
N LEU A 782 -21.77 -2.17 23.16
CA LEU A 782 -23.04 -2.69 22.66
C LEU A 782 -23.21 -2.39 21.15
N PRO A 783 -23.90 -3.27 20.40
CA PRO A 783 -24.04 -3.16 18.95
C PRO A 783 -24.52 -1.79 18.48
N ASN A 784 -23.96 -1.31 17.36
CA ASN A 784 -24.29 -0.04 16.73
C ASN A 784 -24.16 1.19 17.66
N GLY A 785 -23.31 1.12 18.70
CA GLY A 785 -23.12 2.19 19.66
C GLY A 785 -24.35 2.45 20.55
N ALA A 786 -25.25 1.47 20.67
CA ALA A 786 -26.47 1.63 21.45
C ALA A 786 -26.18 1.76 22.96
N THR A 787 -26.97 2.60 23.65
CA THR A 787 -26.93 2.68 25.12
C THR A 787 -27.75 1.57 25.78
N THR A 788 -28.69 0.98 25.05
CA THR A 788 -29.49 -0.18 25.46
C THR A 788 -29.61 -1.14 24.29
N TYR A 789 -29.34 -2.41 24.54
CA TYR A 789 -29.38 -3.50 23.57
C TYR A 789 -30.26 -4.63 24.09
N LYS A 790 -31.17 -5.12 23.23
CA LYS A 790 -31.94 -6.34 23.48
C LYS A 790 -31.53 -7.39 22.48
N GLY A 791 -31.01 -8.52 22.95
CA GLY A 791 -30.57 -9.61 22.11
C GLY A 791 -30.91 -10.99 22.65
N LYS A 792 -30.60 -12.03 21.89
CA LYS A 792 -30.75 -13.42 22.31
C LYS A 792 -29.38 -13.99 22.68
N PHE A 793 -29.27 -14.59 23.85
CA PHE A 793 -28.04 -15.19 24.37
C PHE A 793 -28.26 -16.63 24.78
N PHE A 794 -27.25 -17.49 24.65
CA PHE A 794 -27.38 -18.91 24.94
C PHE A 794 -27.53 -19.19 26.44
N VAL A 795 -28.53 -20.00 26.81
CA VAL A 795 -28.76 -20.43 28.19
C VAL A 795 -27.70 -21.47 28.58
N GLY A 796 -27.06 -21.28 29.73
CA GLY A 796 -25.94 -22.09 30.20
C GLY A 796 -24.56 -21.48 29.89
N ASN A 797 -24.51 -20.27 29.32
CA ASN A 797 -23.29 -19.50 29.15
C ASN A 797 -23.45 -18.10 29.78
N PRO A 798 -22.82 -17.82 30.94
CA PRO A 798 -22.95 -16.51 31.59
C PRO A 798 -22.37 -15.40 30.73
N ILE A 799 -22.85 -14.16 30.92
CA ILE A 799 -22.38 -12.97 30.21
C ILE A 799 -21.58 -12.09 31.15
N LEU A 800 -20.35 -11.72 30.77
CA LEU A 800 -19.57 -10.71 31.48
C LEU A 800 -20.03 -9.30 31.08
N LEU A 801 -20.54 -8.54 32.07
CA LEU A 801 -20.92 -7.14 31.92
C LEU A 801 -19.97 -6.23 32.71
N THR A 802 -19.53 -5.15 32.08
CA THR A 802 -18.68 -4.13 32.70
C THR A 802 -19.31 -2.75 32.52
N ALA A 803 -19.70 -2.11 33.62
CA ALA A 803 -20.12 -0.72 33.64
C ALA A 803 -18.89 0.21 33.61
N THR A 804 -18.84 1.12 32.64
CA THR A 804 -17.72 2.07 32.44
C THR A 804 -18.26 3.49 32.58
N PRO A 805 -17.98 4.18 33.70
CA PRO A 805 -18.40 5.57 33.89
C PRO A 805 -17.69 6.50 32.91
N SER A 806 -18.43 7.50 32.39
CA SER A 806 -17.82 8.62 31.67
C SER A 806 -17.05 9.52 32.65
N ALA A 807 -16.22 10.42 32.11
CA ALA A 807 -15.48 11.39 32.94
C ALA A 807 -16.44 12.20 33.84
N GLY A 808 -16.16 12.18 35.15
CA GLY A 808 -16.96 12.86 36.16
C GLY A 808 -18.22 12.11 36.60
N ALA A 809 -18.43 10.86 36.16
CA ALA A 809 -19.54 10.04 36.61
C ALA A 809 -19.06 8.86 37.46
N THR A 810 -19.95 8.32 38.29
CA THR A 810 -19.70 7.13 39.12
C THR A 810 -20.76 6.07 38.85
N PHE A 811 -20.35 4.81 38.74
CA PHE A 811 -21.28 3.68 38.67
C PHE A 811 -21.92 3.45 40.04
N THR A 812 -23.25 3.45 40.10
CA THR A 812 -24.01 3.34 41.37
C THR A 812 -24.65 1.97 41.59
N GLY A 813 -24.81 1.16 40.53
CA GLY A 813 -25.41 -0.18 40.64
C GLY A 813 -26.14 -0.61 39.36
N TRP A 814 -26.49 -1.90 39.32
CA TRP A 814 -27.31 -2.52 38.27
C TRP A 814 -28.80 -2.50 38.63
N SER A 815 -29.67 -2.59 37.62
CA SER A 815 -31.14 -2.57 37.78
C SER A 815 -31.73 -3.70 38.64
N ASP A 816 -30.97 -4.75 38.89
CA ASP A 816 -31.33 -5.87 39.76
C ASP A 816 -30.81 -5.69 41.21
N GLY A 817 -30.25 -4.52 41.54
CA GLY A 817 -29.80 -4.16 42.88
C GLY A 817 -28.37 -4.59 43.23
N VAL A 818 -27.65 -5.23 42.31
CA VAL A 818 -26.26 -5.65 42.52
C VAL A 818 -25.29 -4.50 42.23
N ALA A 819 -24.21 -4.38 43.00
CA ALA A 819 -23.18 -3.35 42.85
C ALA A 819 -21.84 -3.87 42.32
N GLU A 820 -21.69 -5.19 42.12
CA GLU A 820 -20.47 -5.79 41.58
C GLU A 820 -20.21 -5.32 40.14
N ASN A 821 -18.96 -4.93 39.85
CA ASN A 821 -18.53 -4.49 38.53
C ASN A 821 -17.02 -4.75 38.35
N PRO A 822 -16.59 -5.50 37.32
CA PRO A 822 -17.42 -6.24 36.36
C PRO A 822 -18.17 -7.41 37.02
N ARG A 823 -19.21 -7.95 36.38
CA ARG A 823 -19.97 -9.10 36.91
C ARG A 823 -20.39 -10.08 35.82
N LEU A 824 -20.56 -11.35 36.22
CA LEU A 824 -21.19 -12.37 35.40
C LEU A 824 -22.71 -12.40 35.65
N VAL A 825 -23.50 -12.54 34.59
CA VAL A 825 -24.96 -12.67 34.67
C VAL A 825 -25.43 -13.86 33.84
N GLU A 826 -26.41 -14.60 34.37
CA GLU A 826 -27.01 -15.73 33.66
C GLU A 826 -28.10 -15.26 32.69
N PRO A 827 -28.05 -15.65 31.40
CA PRO A 827 -29.13 -15.39 30.46
C PRO A 827 -30.42 -16.08 30.89
N LYS A 828 -31.46 -15.28 31.14
CA LYS A 828 -32.83 -15.75 31.44
C LYS A 828 -33.81 -14.97 30.60
N GLU A 829 -34.90 -15.62 30.18
CA GLU A 829 -35.89 -14.98 29.32
C GLU A 829 -36.47 -13.72 30.00
N GLY A 830 -36.37 -12.58 29.32
CA GLY A 830 -36.83 -11.29 29.83
C GLY A 830 -35.89 -10.61 30.84
N ALA A 831 -34.71 -11.17 31.13
CA ALA A 831 -33.77 -10.55 32.04
C ALA A 831 -33.32 -9.17 31.56
N THR A 832 -33.17 -8.23 32.50
CA THR A 832 -32.77 -6.85 32.23
C THR A 832 -31.65 -6.41 33.17
N PHE A 833 -30.53 -5.98 32.59
CA PHE A 833 -29.34 -5.51 33.29
C PHE A 833 -28.98 -4.11 32.81
N THR A 834 -29.43 -3.09 33.54
CA THR A 834 -29.14 -1.68 33.24
C THR A 834 -28.18 -1.12 34.29
N ALA A 835 -26.99 -0.67 33.87
CA ALA A 835 -26.05 0.04 34.73
C ALA A 835 -26.54 1.48 34.96
N THR A 836 -26.50 1.95 36.21
CA THR A 836 -26.84 3.34 36.55
C THR A 836 -25.59 4.12 36.89
N PHE A 837 -25.47 5.32 36.34
CA PHE A 837 -24.37 6.26 36.59
C PHE A 837 -24.91 7.58 37.15
N SER A 838 -24.28 8.09 38.21
CA SER A 838 -24.55 9.42 38.76
C SER A 838 -23.42 10.39 38.45
N ASP A 839 -23.74 11.69 38.43
CA ASP A 839 -22.75 12.78 38.42
C ASP A 839 -21.93 12.84 39.72
#